data_AF-A0A182QKA2-F1
#
_entry.id   AF-A0A182QKA2-F1
#
_cell.length_a   1.000
_cell.length_b   1.000
_cell.length_c   1.000
_cell.angle_alpha   90.00
_cell.angle_beta   90.00
_cell.angle_gamma   90.00
#
_symmetry.space_group_name_H-M   'P 1'
#
loop_
_entity.id
_entity.type
_entity.pdbx_description
1 polymer ?
#
loop_
_entity_poly.entity_id
_entity_poly.type
_entity_poly.pdbx_seq_one_letter_code
_entity_poly.pdbx_strand_id
1 'polypeptide(L)'
;MQPSNRGRGRGTRGAPGGSGAQPNWKQQDGGGGPSGRPQQQQQQQRQQQQSQQQQPPAEPVASTSGDAGRMVAVQRGAGDSALGRGSMRGSRFIPDVVVTRLPNAPSKQGTSGTKTSLKTNYFRLMRKEDLVIFQYRIDFEPEVEDNRMTHALLRSQGPLFGPYIFEGTMLFLYNKLKSDEVEVQVKDPRTEQLYKLKIRRVGTVDMMSDKAFMILNLMHRQAMGSLQLLQLNRHFFDPLAKITVPQYGLELYPGYVTSIRQHEKDIMLCVEITHRVMRTDTCYKALQNMQRVPGSFKENFKKAIIGVQVMCVYNQKTYKITDVDFGTNPSSTFSTKQGESISFMEYYKKAYNITIRDPNQPMLVSMPNQRQQRSGITGPILLVPELCRMTGITDDMRRDFNLMRSIADHTRIGADKRIERLQRFNERLQQSPASREVFQFWKTELERRLVEVPARTLGQEAIMFRPDGAGVPAGPEADWSQAFRNNHMFKTVPMHRWHVICERGKENLVTDFLGCIMQVARGMQFQISPPQIHSLRDDSVNAYVMALTELGNQDPQLVMCVVRNDRADRYSAIKKKCCIDRAIPCQVIKERTITPKNGNVRTLMSVATKVVIQLNCKLGGIPWMVKNPLSSVMIVGFDVCHDTRDKSKSYGALVATMYATKHIEPKYFSVIERHERGEELSNFMASNIVKALRSYQSEFGTGVLPRRILVYRDGVGDGQLRQVVDHEVRSMKESLNKVYANNKEYKAQLTVVIVNKRINTRLFMGERNPPPGTVVDDVITLPERTDFFLISQAVRQGTVSPTAYNVIYDESGLKSDQLQVYTSKQTHLYYNWCGSVAVPAVCQYAHKLAFLVSQYLHQQPHQMLEKRLYYL
;
A
#
# COMPACT_ATOMS: atom_id res chain seq x y z
N MET A 1 31.82 31.00 48.02
CA MET A 1 31.02 30.92 49.26
C MET A 1 29.85 29.96 49.03
N GLN A 2 29.58 29.04 49.97
CA GLN A 2 28.24 28.47 50.17
C GLN A 2 27.51 29.34 51.21
N PRO A 3 26.16 29.32 51.31
CA PRO A 3 25.39 28.25 51.96
C PRO A 3 24.52 27.45 50.95
N SER A 4 23.93 26.26 51.21
CA SER A 4 23.17 25.71 52.37
C SER A 4 21.77 26.38 52.54
N ASN A 5 20.67 25.71 52.93
CA ASN A 5 20.48 24.38 53.53
C ASN A 5 19.02 23.90 53.36
N ARG A 6 18.76 22.57 53.40
CA ARG A 6 17.51 21.84 53.82
C ARG A 6 16.13 22.21 53.21
N GLY A 7 15.16 21.29 53.07
CA GLY A 7 15.22 19.83 53.20
C GLY A 7 13.84 19.12 53.40
N ARG A 8 13.76 17.85 52.98
CA ARG A 8 12.81 16.77 53.37
C ARG A 8 11.28 16.98 53.26
N GLY A 9 10.64 16.07 52.53
CA GLY A 9 9.22 15.69 52.69
C GLY A 9 8.90 14.37 51.95
N ARG A 10 8.35 13.36 52.65
CA ARG A 10 7.85 12.10 52.07
C ARG A 10 6.32 12.09 52.14
N GLY A 11 5.64 11.57 51.11
CA GLY A 11 4.20 11.29 51.12
C GLY A 11 3.82 10.34 49.97
N THR A 12 2.88 9.42 50.19
CA THR A 12 2.59 8.31 49.27
C THR A 12 1.09 8.10 49.00
N ARG A 13 0.80 7.59 47.80
CA ARG A 13 -0.50 7.04 47.31
C ARG A 13 -1.67 8.03 47.18
N GLY A 14 -2.50 7.77 46.17
CA GLY A 14 -3.77 8.46 45.95
C GLY A 14 -4.15 8.56 44.47
N ALA A 15 -5.02 7.66 44.00
CA ALA A 15 -5.92 7.97 42.88
C ALA A 15 -7.21 8.58 43.47
N PRO A 16 -7.95 9.38 42.71
CA PRO A 16 -9.15 8.80 42.11
C PRO A 16 -9.46 9.31 40.69
N GLY A 17 -10.44 8.69 40.04
CA GLY A 17 -11.17 9.29 38.91
C GLY A 17 -12.42 10.05 39.41
N GLY A 18 -12.96 10.95 38.60
CA GLY A 18 -14.16 11.70 38.92
C GLY A 18 -14.78 12.36 37.69
N SER A 19 -16.09 12.19 37.52
CA SER A 19 -16.86 12.67 36.37
C SER A 19 -17.46 14.07 36.59
N GLY A 20 -17.66 14.81 35.50
CA GLY A 20 -18.61 15.91 35.41
C GLY A 20 -18.68 16.44 33.98
N ALA A 21 -19.71 17.19 33.57
CA ALA A 21 -21.07 17.35 34.07
C ALA A 21 -21.86 18.07 32.95
N GLN A 22 -23.14 17.77 32.71
CA GLN A 22 -23.94 18.49 31.72
C GLN A 22 -24.58 19.74 32.34
N PRO A 23 -24.58 20.90 31.67
CA PRO A 23 -25.57 21.96 31.91
C PRO A 23 -26.88 21.61 31.17
N ASN A 24 -28.01 21.82 31.84
CA ASN A 24 -29.36 21.64 31.30
C ASN A 24 -30.06 23.01 31.27
N TRP A 25 -30.79 23.33 30.20
CA TRP A 25 -31.61 24.54 30.10
C TRP A 25 -32.97 24.25 29.46
N LYS A 26 -34.01 24.93 29.96
CA LYS A 26 -35.42 24.62 29.74
C LYS A 26 -36.02 25.26 28.47
N GLN A 27 -37.20 24.77 28.12
CA GLN A 27 -38.12 25.30 27.11
C GLN A 27 -38.58 26.75 27.42
N GLN A 28 -39.00 27.46 26.37
CA GLN A 28 -40.28 28.19 26.39
C GLN A 28 -40.87 28.30 24.97
N ASP A 29 -42.14 28.65 24.88
CA ASP A 29 -43.02 28.32 23.76
C ASP A 29 -43.28 29.46 22.74
N GLY A 30 -43.95 29.10 21.64
CA GLY A 30 -44.51 30.02 20.64
C GLY A 30 -43.86 29.91 19.26
N GLY A 31 -44.59 29.90 18.13
CA GLY A 31 -46.04 29.91 17.96
C GLY A 31 -46.48 30.81 16.81
N GLY A 32 -46.67 30.25 15.60
CA GLY A 32 -47.22 31.00 14.47
C GLY A 32 -46.73 30.57 13.08
N GLY A 33 -47.67 30.33 12.18
CA GLY A 33 -47.53 30.57 10.73
C GLY A 33 -48.66 31.54 10.32
N PRO A 34 -49.10 31.59 9.04
CA PRO A 34 -48.62 30.86 7.86
C PRO A 34 -48.51 31.77 6.60
N SER A 35 -48.59 31.15 5.41
CA SER A 35 -48.93 31.74 4.09
C SER A 35 -47.86 32.55 3.33
N GLY A 36 -48.09 32.79 2.02
CA GLY A 36 -47.24 33.67 1.19
C GLY A 36 -46.68 33.12 -0.14
N ARG A 37 -47.51 32.56 -1.05
CA ARG A 37 -47.23 32.63 -2.50
C ARG A 37 -47.80 33.96 -3.05
N PRO A 38 -47.23 34.54 -4.12
CA PRO A 38 -47.84 34.30 -5.44
C PRO A 38 -46.90 33.69 -6.50
N GLN A 39 -47.51 33.26 -7.61
CA GLN A 39 -46.86 33.04 -8.92
C GLN A 39 -47.37 34.12 -9.89
N GLN A 40 -46.99 34.00 -11.18
CA GLN A 40 -47.36 34.88 -12.31
C GLN A 40 -46.52 36.17 -12.36
N GLN A 41 -46.20 36.78 -13.50
CA GLN A 41 -46.69 36.69 -14.90
C GLN A 41 -45.47 36.95 -15.85
N GLN A 42 -45.42 36.70 -17.17
CA GLN A 42 -46.31 36.03 -18.14
C GLN A 42 -45.51 35.62 -19.42
N GLN A 43 -46.14 34.82 -20.30
CA GLN A 43 -46.08 34.81 -21.79
C GLN A 43 -44.74 35.08 -22.55
N GLN A 44 -44.24 34.13 -23.37
CA GLN A 44 -44.57 33.88 -24.80
C GLN A 44 -43.85 34.83 -25.79
N GLN A 45 -43.55 34.48 -27.06
CA GLN A 45 -44.16 33.47 -27.96
C GLN A 45 -43.14 32.94 -29.02
N ARG A 46 -43.36 31.70 -29.52
CA ARG A 46 -43.41 31.23 -30.96
C ARG A 46 -42.40 31.70 -32.04
N GLN A 47 -42.10 30.94 -33.12
CA GLN A 47 -42.28 29.51 -33.49
C GLN A 47 -41.46 29.16 -34.77
N GLN A 48 -41.58 27.90 -35.24
CA GLN A 48 -41.03 27.24 -36.46
C GLN A 48 -39.75 26.41 -36.17
N GLN A 49 -39.66 25.08 -36.40
CA GLN A 49 -40.05 24.19 -37.53
C GLN A 49 -39.19 24.42 -38.78
N GLN A 50 -38.71 23.42 -39.54
CA GLN A 50 -38.66 21.95 -39.46
C GLN A 50 -37.49 21.50 -40.41
N SER A 51 -36.98 20.26 -40.58
CA SER A 51 -37.59 18.92 -40.70
C SER A 51 -36.50 17.82 -40.80
N GLN A 52 -36.85 16.56 -40.50
CA GLN A 52 -36.35 15.29 -41.10
C GLN A 52 -34.83 14.91 -40.96
N GLN A 53 -34.38 13.66 -41.16
CA GLN A 53 -35.03 12.42 -41.69
C GLN A 53 -34.51 11.13 -40.98
N GLN A 54 -34.82 9.95 -41.53
CA GLN A 54 -34.53 8.59 -41.00
C GLN A 54 -34.31 7.58 -42.18
N GLN A 55 -34.00 6.27 -42.06
CA GLN A 55 -33.92 5.35 -40.90
C GLN A 55 -32.69 4.36 -41.02
N PRO A 56 -32.68 2.99 -40.91
CA PRO A 56 -31.43 2.24 -40.63
C PRO A 56 -30.82 1.38 -41.79
N PRO A 57 -30.67 0.03 -41.76
CA PRO A 57 -29.32 -0.55 -41.69
C PRO A 57 -28.94 -1.55 -42.82
N ALA A 58 -27.65 -1.89 -42.94
CA ALA A 58 -27.16 -2.98 -43.81
C ALA A 58 -25.83 -3.63 -43.37
N GLU A 59 -25.81 -4.96 -43.44
CA GLU A 59 -24.70 -5.88 -43.80
C GLU A 59 -25.24 -6.73 -44.99
N PRO A 60 -24.49 -7.58 -45.74
CA PRO A 60 -23.13 -8.12 -45.50
C PRO A 60 -22.23 -8.16 -46.79
N VAL A 61 -21.35 -9.18 -46.88
CA VAL A 61 -20.55 -9.70 -48.02
C VAL A 61 -19.05 -9.32 -48.02
N ALA A 62 -18.20 -10.23 -48.51
CA ALA A 62 -16.75 -10.26 -48.31
C ALA A 62 -15.95 -10.63 -49.58
N SER A 63 -14.66 -10.30 -49.64
CA SER A 63 -13.67 -10.96 -50.53
C SER A 63 -12.19 -10.69 -50.15
N THR A 64 -11.52 -11.78 -49.73
CA THR A 64 -10.14 -12.25 -50.03
C THR A 64 -8.96 -11.32 -50.41
N SER A 65 -7.77 -11.74 -49.90
CA SER A 65 -6.37 -11.50 -50.35
C SER A 65 -5.69 -10.18 -49.92
N GLY A 66 -4.37 -10.14 -49.69
CA GLY A 66 -3.31 -11.17 -49.86
C GLY A 66 -2.25 -11.19 -48.73
N ASP A 67 -1.27 -12.12 -48.83
CA ASP A 67 -0.30 -12.47 -47.78
C ASP A 67 1.17 -12.24 -48.21
N ALA A 68 2.01 -11.73 -47.30
CA ALA A 68 3.47 -11.78 -47.31
C ALA A 68 4.01 -11.24 -45.96
N GLY A 69 5.02 -11.83 -45.30
CA GLY A 69 5.73 -13.09 -45.58
C GLY A 69 6.54 -13.56 -44.36
N ARG A 70 7.03 -14.80 -44.38
CA ARG A 70 7.51 -15.52 -43.18
C ARG A 70 8.87 -16.18 -43.41
N MET A 71 9.86 -15.87 -42.57
CA MET A 71 11.18 -16.54 -42.52
C MET A 71 11.74 -16.50 -41.08
N VAL A 72 12.59 -17.41 -40.61
CA VAL A 72 12.82 -18.84 -40.90
C VAL A 72 13.23 -19.46 -39.55
N ALA A 73 12.82 -20.69 -39.25
CA ALA A 73 13.30 -21.43 -38.08
C ALA A 73 14.29 -22.52 -38.50
N VAL A 74 15.47 -22.57 -37.87
CA VAL A 74 16.50 -23.61 -38.11
C VAL A 74 16.47 -24.64 -36.99
N GLN A 75 16.59 -25.92 -37.33
CA GLN A 75 16.28 -27.06 -36.47
C GLN A 75 17.49 -28.00 -36.29
N ARG A 76 18.03 -28.06 -35.07
CA ARG A 76 18.87 -29.15 -34.51
C ARG A 76 18.69 -29.14 -32.98
N GLY A 77 18.62 -30.25 -32.26
CA GLY A 77 18.52 -31.67 -32.64
C GLY A 77 17.87 -32.46 -31.48
N ALA A 78 17.48 -33.71 -31.70
CA ALA A 78 16.69 -34.47 -30.72
C ALA A 78 17.53 -35.10 -29.59
N GLY A 79 16.91 -35.21 -28.42
CA GLY A 79 17.36 -35.98 -27.26
C GLY A 79 16.15 -36.28 -26.39
N ASP A 80 15.60 -37.49 -26.52
CA ASP A 80 14.23 -37.78 -26.06
C ASP A 80 14.16 -38.31 -24.62
N SER A 81 13.16 -37.83 -23.87
CA SER A 81 12.62 -38.45 -22.67
C SER A 81 11.19 -37.95 -22.45
N ALA A 82 10.21 -38.74 -22.88
CA ALA A 82 8.82 -38.32 -22.99
C ALA A 82 8.17 -37.99 -21.62
N LEU A 83 8.00 -36.69 -21.33
CA LEU A 83 7.21 -36.19 -20.21
C LEU A 83 5.82 -35.74 -20.68
N GLY A 84 4.79 -36.50 -20.29
CA GLY A 84 3.41 -36.34 -20.75
C GLY A 84 2.76 -34.99 -20.41
N ARG A 85 1.77 -34.60 -21.22
CA ARG A 85 1.12 -33.27 -21.29
C ARG A 85 0.38 -32.78 -20.02
N GLY A 86 0.40 -33.50 -18.90
CA GLY A 86 -0.38 -33.18 -17.69
C GLY A 86 0.18 -32.07 -16.78
N SER A 87 1.46 -31.70 -16.91
CA SER A 87 2.22 -31.01 -15.85
C SER A 87 1.79 -29.57 -15.46
N MET A 88 0.83 -28.94 -16.15
CA MET A 88 0.49 -27.52 -15.94
C MET A 88 -0.84 -27.24 -15.21
N ARG A 89 -1.68 -28.24 -14.92
CA ARG A 89 -2.97 -28.02 -14.23
C ARG A 89 -2.79 -27.90 -12.71
N GLY A 90 -2.71 -26.66 -12.21
CA GLY A 90 -3.08 -26.32 -10.82
C GLY A 90 -1.94 -26.02 -9.84
N SER A 91 -0.67 -26.10 -10.26
CA SER A 91 0.46 -25.68 -9.43
C SER A 91 0.28 -24.22 -8.94
N ARG A 92 0.58 -23.97 -7.66
CA ARG A 92 0.76 -22.58 -7.20
C ARG A 92 2.05 -22.09 -7.84
N PHE A 93 1.97 -21.01 -8.62
CA PHE A 93 3.16 -20.32 -9.13
C PHE A 93 4.02 -19.85 -7.94
N ILE A 94 5.06 -20.62 -7.65
CA ILE A 94 6.23 -20.20 -6.89
C ILE A 94 7.01 -19.32 -7.87
N PRO A 95 7.22 -18.02 -7.60
CA PRO A 95 8.13 -17.22 -8.42
C PRO A 95 9.55 -17.74 -8.23
N ASP A 96 10.26 -18.00 -9.32
CA ASP A 96 11.69 -18.33 -9.26
C ASP A 96 12.44 -17.34 -8.35
N VAL A 97 13.25 -17.86 -7.43
CA VAL A 97 13.98 -17.04 -6.46
C VAL A 97 14.99 -16.17 -7.20
N VAL A 98 14.68 -14.87 -7.30
CA VAL A 98 15.52 -13.88 -7.96
C VAL A 98 16.74 -13.59 -7.08
N VAL A 99 17.84 -14.28 -7.36
CA VAL A 99 19.14 -14.03 -6.76
C VAL A 99 19.67 -12.68 -7.25
N THR A 100 19.79 -11.70 -6.36
CA THR A 100 20.36 -10.37 -6.64
C THR A 100 21.72 -10.15 -5.99
N ARG A 101 22.14 -11.06 -5.11
CA ARG A 101 23.49 -11.12 -4.53
C ARG A 101 24.39 -12.02 -5.38
N LEU A 102 25.49 -11.47 -5.91
CA LEU A 102 26.50 -12.28 -6.60
C LEU A 102 27.19 -13.24 -5.60
N PRO A 103 27.65 -14.44 -6.01
CA PRO A 103 28.29 -15.41 -5.10
C PRO A 103 29.49 -14.83 -4.35
N ASN A 104 30.30 -14.00 -5.02
CA ASN A 104 31.48 -13.33 -4.47
C ASN A 104 31.19 -11.88 -4.04
N ALA A 105 29.92 -11.52 -3.76
CA ALA A 105 29.57 -10.18 -3.30
C ALA A 105 30.20 -9.88 -1.92
N PRO A 106 30.62 -8.63 -1.66
CA PRO A 106 31.11 -8.23 -0.34
C PRO A 106 30.03 -8.41 0.74
N SER A 107 30.45 -8.43 2.01
CA SER A 107 29.50 -8.49 3.12
C SER A 107 28.54 -7.30 3.07
N LYS A 108 27.23 -7.58 3.15
CA LYS A 108 26.19 -6.56 3.24
C LYS A 108 26.08 -5.93 4.63
N GLN A 109 26.76 -6.49 5.63
CA GLN A 109 26.84 -5.96 6.98
C GLN A 109 27.70 -4.69 7.01
N GLY A 110 27.13 -3.60 7.48
CA GLY A 110 27.82 -2.34 7.71
C GLY A 110 28.48 -2.24 9.09
N THR A 111 29.13 -1.10 9.31
CA THR A 111 30.04 -0.85 10.43
C THR A 111 29.76 0.46 11.18
N SER A 112 29.10 1.43 10.55
CA SER A 112 28.82 2.75 11.13
C SER A 112 27.72 2.69 12.21
N GLY A 113 27.80 3.58 13.19
CA GLY A 113 26.79 3.71 14.25
C GLY A 113 26.98 2.77 15.44
N THR A 114 26.20 2.99 16.49
CA THR A 114 26.30 2.27 17.76
C THR A 114 25.61 0.92 17.66
N LYS A 115 26.33 -0.17 17.97
CA LYS A 115 25.77 -1.54 18.00
C LYS A 115 24.72 -1.70 19.09
N THR A 116 23.67 -2.49 18.81
CA THR A 116 22.60 -2.83 19.75
C THR A 116 21.98 -4.19 19.40
N SER A 117 21.12 -4.74 20.27
CA SER A 117 20.33 -5.94 20.00
C SER A 117 18.85 -5.57 19.93
N LEU A 118 18.13 -6.13 18.95
CA LEU A 118 16.70 -5.93 18.77
C LEU A 118 15.96 -7.25 18.80
N LYS A 119 14.79 -7.28 19.44
CA LYS A 119 13.81 -8.36 19.24
C LYS A 119 13.08 -8.13 17.93
N THR A 120 12.72 -9.21 17.25
CA THR A 120 11.96 -9.17 15.99
C THR A 120 10.57 -9.77 16.17
N ASN A 121 9.75 -9.83 15.12
CA ASN A 121 8.51 -10.61 15.10
C ASN A 121 8.67 -11.99 14.41
N TYR A 122 9.86 -12.59 14.54
CA TYR A 122 10.18 -13.89 13.99
C TYR A 122 10.38 -14.91 15.12
N PHE A 123 10.03 -16.16 14.83
CA PHE A 123 10.38 -17.34 15.64
C PHE A 123 11.25 -18.27 14.80
N ARG A 124 12.37 -18.76 15.35
CA ARG A 124 13.24 -19.74 14.68
C ARG A 124 12.53 -21.08 14.60
N LEU A 125 12.55 -21.72 13.42
CA LEU A 125 12.06 -23.08 13.23
C LEU A 125 13.23 -24.06 13.29
N MET A 126 13.43 -24.66 14.46
CA MET A 126 14.42 -25.71 14.67
C MET A 126 14.03 -26.96 13.89
N ARG A 127 15.04 -27.63 13.31
CA ARG A 127 14.94 -28.94 12.66
C ARG A 127 15.83 -29.90 13.44
N LYS A 128 15.40 -31.16 13.61
CA LYS A 128 16.35 -32.24 13.96
C LYS A 128 17.18 -32.59 12.73
N GLU A 129 18.41 -33.03 12.93
CA GLU A 129 19.43 -33.07 11.87
C GLU A 129 19.09 -34.07 10.75
N ASP A 130 18.45 -35.19 11.07
CA ASP A 130 17.99 -36.23 10.12
C ASP A 130 16.68 -35.90 9.36
N LEU A 131 16.44 -34.62 9.02
CA LEU A 131 15.20 -34.21 8.36
C LEU A 131 15.21 -34.43 6.83
N VAL A 132 15.21 -35.69 6.41
CA VAL A 132 14.93 -36.08 5.02
C VAL A 132 13.42 -36.11 4.79
N ILE A 133 12.94 -35.46 3.72
CA ILE A 133 11.55 -35.58 3.26
C ILE A 133 11.56 -36.31 1.91
N PHE A 134 10.77 -37.38 1.80
CA PHE A 134 10.70 -38.22 0.60
C PHE A 134 9.64 -37.68 -0.36
N GLN A 135 10.00 -37.58 -1.65
CA GLN A 135 9.10 -37.13 -2.71
C GLN A 135 8.65 -38.33 -3.56
N TYR A 136 7.35 -38.53 -3.64
CA TYR A 136 6.69 -39.52 -4.50
C TYR A 136 5.79 -38.80 -5.51
N ARG A 137 5.61 -39.41 -6.68
CA ARG A 137 4.53 -39.12 -7.61
C ARG A 137 3.41 -40.11 -7.37
N ILE A 138 2.17 -39.64 -7.47
CA ILE A 138 1.00 -40.51 -7.57
C ILE A 138 0.36 -40.41 -8.96
N ASP A 139 -0.15 -41.53 -9.44
CA ASP A 139 -0.97 -41.65 -10.64
C ASP A 139 -2.17 -42.55 -10.30
N PHE A 140 -3.35 -42.30 -10.86
CA PHE A 140 -4.56 -43.10 -10.64
C PHE A 140 -5.02 -43.75 -11.96
N GLU A 141 -5.48 -45.00 -11.89
CA GLU A 141 -6.12 -45.71 -13.01
C GLU A 141 -7.51 -46.22 -12.58
N PRO A 142 -8.62 -45.77 -13.19
CA PRO A 142 -8.70 -44.68 -14.17
C PRO A 142 -8.32 -43.30 -13.58
N GLU A 143 -8.00 -42.33 -14.44
CA GLU A 143 -7.55 -41.00 -14.00
C GLU A 143 -8.66 -40.22 -13.28
N VAL A 144 -8.30 -39.51 -12.20
CA VAL A 144 -9.24 -38.77 -11.33
C VAL A 144 -9.10 -37.27 -11.54
N GLU A 145 -9.99 -36.67 -12.35
CA GLU A 145 -9.95 -35.22 -12.64
C GLU A 145 -10.37 -34.34 -11.44
N ASP A 146 -11.30 -34.77 -10.57
CA ASP A 146 -11.68 -33.98 -9.38
C ASP A 146 -10.66 -34.14 -8.26
N ASN A 147 -9.81 -33.12 -8.11
CA ASN A 147 -8.86 -32.99 -7.00
C ASN A 147 -9.48 -33.19 -5.60
N ARG A 148 -10.78 -32.91 -5.40
CA ARG A 148 -11.47 -33.23 -4.13
C ARG A 148 -11.61 -34.74 -3.91
N MET A 149 -11.90 -35.48 -4.97
CA MET A 149 -11.95 -36.94 -4.97
C MET A 149 -10.54 -37.50 -4.78
N THR A 150 -9.52 -36.96 -5.46
CA THR A 150 -8.11 -37.28 -5.23
C THR A 150 -7.72 -37.12 -3.75
N HIS A 151 -8.06 -35.98 -3.12
CA HIS A 151 -7.84 -35.74 -1.70
C HIS A 151 -8.66 -36.65 -0.76
N ALA A 152 -9.79 -37.21 -1.20
CA ALA A 152 -10.60 -38.14 -0.41
C ALA A 152 -10.05 -39.58 -0.50
N LEU A 153 -9.70 -40.04 -1.70
CA LEU A 153 -9.06 -41.33 -1.95
C LEU A 153 -7.71 -41.42 -1.22
N LEU A 154 -6.88 -40.38 -1.28
CA LEU A 154 -5.63 -40.32 -0.50
C LEU A 154 -5.86 -40.37 1.02
N ARG A 155 -6.99 -39.83 1.51
CA ARG A 155 -7.29 -39.82 2.96
C ARG A 155 -7.72 -41.19 3.47
N SER A 156 -8.38 -42.02 2.66
CA SER A 156 -8.67 -43.41 3.07
C SER A 156 -7.37 -44.21 3.25
N GLN A 157 -6.32 -43.86 2.51
CA GLN A 157 -4.97 -44.43 2.64
C GLN A 157 -4.11 -43.76 3.74
N GLY A 158 -4.72 -42.99 4.64
CA GLY A 158 -4.05 -42.40 5.81
C GLY A 158 -3.18 -43.37 6.62
N PRO A 159 -3.58 -44.64 6.87
CA PRO A 159 -2.75 -45.63 7.57
C PRO A 159 -1.45 -46.01 6.84
N LEU A 160 -1.40 -45.88 5.50
CA LEU A 160 -0.22 -46.17 4.69
C LEU A 160 0.79 -45.01 4.69
N PHE A 161 0.31 -43.78 4.81
CA PHE A 161 1.13 -42.57 4.69
C PHE A 161 1.49 -41.92 6.03
N GLY A 162 0.64 -42.11 7.05
CA GLY A 162 0.57 -41.17 8.18
C GLY A 162 0.10 -39.78 7.73
N PRO A 163 0.39 -38.72 8.50
CA PRO A 163 0.26 -37.34 8.03
C PRO A 163 1.11 -37.09 6.77
N TYR A 164 0.48 -36.56 5.71
CA TYR A 164 1.11 -36.33 4.42
C TYR A 164 0.83 -34.93 3.89
N ILE A 165 1.72 -34.44 3.01
CA ILE A 165 1.47 -33.24 2.20
C ILE A 165 1.31 -33.68 0.74
N PHE A 166 0.24 -33.22 0.08
CA PHE A 166 -0.06 -33.53 -1.32
C PHE A 166 -0.35 -32.24 -2.10
N GLU A 167 0.33 -32.05 -3.23
CA GLU A 167 0.11 -30.91 -4.13
C GLU A 167 0.37 -31.28 -5.59
N GLY A 168 -0.60 -31.00 -6.47
CA GLY A 168 -0.54 -31.39 -7.89
C GLY A 168 -0.71 -32.90 -8.04
N THR A 169 0.36 -33.58 -8.42
CA THR A 169 0.49 -35.06 -8.46
C THR A 169 1.58 -35.58 -7.52
N MET A 170 2.14 -34.71 -6.66
CA MET A 170 3.28 -35.04 -5.81
C MET A 170 2.85 -35.22 -4.34
N LEU A 171 3.24 -36.36 -3.77
CA LEU A 171 3.04 -36.74 -2.38
C LEU A 171 4.38 -36.62 -1.64
N PHE A 172 4.36 -35.95 -0.49
CA PHE A 172 5.53 -35.68 0.35
C PHE A 172 5.31 -36.31 1.73
N LEU A 173 6.19 -37.24 2.09
CA LEU A 173 6.13 -38.02 3.33
C LEU A 173 7.42 -37.84 4.12
N TYR A 174 7.32 -37.72 5.45
CA TYR A 174 8.49 -37.80 6.31
C TYR A 174 8.99 -39.24 6.45
N ASN A 175 8.08 -40.19 6.68
CA ASN A 175 8.40 -41.61 6.72
C ASN A 175 8.60 -42.15 5.28
N LYS A 176 9.65 -42.95 5.06
CA LYS A 176 9.82 -43.67 3.80
C LYS A 176 8.79 -44.81 3.70
N LEU A 177 8.19 -45.00 2.53
CA LEU A 177 7.41 -46.21 2.24
C LEU A 177 8.34 -47.44 2.18
N LYS A 178 7.79 -48.63 2.46
CA LYS A 178 8.55 -49.90 2.48
C LYS A 178 9.14 -50.26 1.12
N SER A 179 8.49 -49.85 0.03
CA SER A 179 8.94 -49.99 -1.36
C SER A 179 9.01 -48.62 -2.01
N ASP A 180 9.88 -48.48 -3.01
CA ASP A 180 9.97 -47.28 -3.84
C ASP A 180 8.84 -47.21 -4.88
N GLU A 181 8.21 -48.34 -5.21
CA GLU A 181 6.92 -48.40 -5.92
C GLU A 181 5.87 -49.16 -5.09
N VAL A 182 4.68 -48.59 -4.94
CA VAL A 182 3.55 -49.16 -4.20
C VAL A 182 2.27 -48.98 -5.03
N GLU A 183 1.56 -50.08 -5.28
CA GLU A 183 0.22 -50.05 -5.87
C GLU A 183 -0.83 -50.46 -4.82
N VAL A 184 -1.96 -49.76 -4.78
CA VAL A 184 -3.08 -50.07 -3.87
C VAL A 184 -4.40 -49.90 -4.60
N GLN A 185 -5.37 -50.79 -4.36
CA GLN A 185 -6.76 -50.54 -4.77
C GLN A 185 -7.44 -49.64 -3.73
N VAL A 186 -8.05 -48.55 -4.20
CA VAL A 186 -8.74 -47.56 -3.37
C VAL A 186 -10.18 -47.44 -3.84
N LYS A 187 -11.14 -47.75 -2.95
CA LYS A 187 -12.57 -47.60 -3.22
C LYS A 187 -13.02 -46.17 -2.93
N ASP A 188 -13.81 -45.57 -3.82
CA ASP A 188 -14.56 -44.35 -3.49
C ASP A 188 -15.75 -44.70 -2.57
N PRO A 189 -15.83 -44.16 -1.34
CA PRO A 189 -16.94 -44.41 -0.42
C PRO A 189 -18.29 -43.78 -0.84
N ARG A 190 -18.41 -43.24 -2.06
CA ARG A 190 -19.65 -42.66 -2.60
C ARG A 190 -20.21 -43.38 -3.81
N THR A 191 -19.36 -43.69 -4.79
CA THR A 191 -19.75 -44.37 -6.04
C THR A 191 -19.46 -45.87 -6.01
N GLU A 192 -18.83 -46.38 -4.94
CA GLU A 192 -18.28 -47.73 -4.81
C GLU A 192 -17.16 -48.07 -5.82
N GLN A 193 -16.81 -47.15 -6.73
CA GLN A 193 -15.83 -47.38 -7.80
C GLN A 193 -14.42 -47.64 -7.23
N LEU A 194 -13.75 -48.66 -7.79
CA LEU A 194 -12.36 -48.99 -7.47
C LEU A 194 -11.39 -48.24 -8.39
N TYR A 195 -10.32 -47.71 -7.80
CA TYR A 195 -9.21 -47.05 -8.48
C TYR A 195 -7.90 -47.73 -8.10
N LYS A 196 -7.01 -47.95 -9.07
CA LYS A 196 -5.63 -48.37 -8.81
C LYS A 196 -4.78 -47.11 -8.55
N LEU A 197 -4.38 -46.90 -7.30
CA LEU A 197 -3.46 -45.85 -6.91
C LEU A 197 -2.03 -46.37 -7.06
N LYS A 198 -1.27 -45.81 -8.00
CA LYS A 198 0.17 -46.07 -8.18
C LYS A 198 0.96 -44.96 -7.50
N ILE A 199 1.95 -45.34 -6.69
CA ILE A 199 2.79 -44.44 -5.90
C ILE A 199 4.24 -44.79 -6.19
N ARG A 200 4.99 -43.85 -6.76
CA ARG A 200 6.37 -44.07 -7.21
C ARG A 200 7.30 -43.02 -6.63
N ARG A 201 8.38 -43.43 -6.00
CA ARG A 201 9.38 -42.53 -5.41
C ARG A 201 10.14 -41.82 -6.53
N VAL A 202 10.15 -40.49 -6.48
CA VAL A 202 10.86 -39.62 -7.44
C VAL A 202 12.13 -39.04 -6.83
N GLY A 203 12.28 -39.07 -5.50
CA GLY A 203 13.53 -38.76 -4.82
C GLY A 203 13.36 -38.31 -3.37
N THR A 204 14.17 -37.34 -2.99
CA THR A 204 14.10 -36.61 -1.71
C THR A 204 14.05 -35.11 -1.98
N VAL A 205 13.49 -34.35 -1.04
CA VAL A 205 13.45 -32.89 -1.11
C VAL A 205 14.75 -32.32 -0.53
N ASP A 206 15.50 -31.58 -1.33
CA ASP A 206 16.52 -30.68 -0.81
C ASP A 206 15.87 -29.65 0.11
N MET A 207 16.28 -29.63 1.38
CA MET A 207 15.72 -28.78 2.42
C MET A 207 16.16 -27.30 2.32
N MET A 208 16.97 -26.94 1.32
CA MET A 208 17.26 -25.56 0.91
C MET A 208 16.43 -25.11 -0.31
N SER A 209 15.71 -26.01 -0.98
CA SER A 209 14.92 -25.72 -2.19
C SER A 209 13.55 -25.11 -1.89
N ASP A 210 12.97 -24.43 -2.89
CA ASP A 210 11.60 -23.86 -2.79
C ASP A 210 10.51 -24.88 -2.46
N LYS A 211 10.70 -26.15 -2.86
CA LYS A 211 9.82 -27.26 -2.47
C LYS A 211 9.76 -27.41 -0.95
N ALA A 212 10.89 -27.27 -0.26
CA ALA A 212 10.94 -27.33 1.20
C ALA A 212 10.17 -26.17 1.84
N PHE A 213 10.32 -24.94 1.33
CA PHE A 213 9.56 -23.80 1.85
C PHE A 213 8.06 -23.94 1.59
N MET A 214 7.65 -24.51 0.45
CA MET A 214 6.26 -24.86 0.17
C MET A 214 5.70 -25.85 1.22
N ILE A 215 6.43 -26.93 1.49
CA ILE A 215 6.08 -27.97 2.47
C ILE A 215 5.98 -27.39 3.88
N LEU A 216 6.97 -26.62 4.33
CA LEU A 216 6.97 -26.00 5.66
C LEU A 216 5.83 -24.98 5.83
N ASN A 217 5.51 -24.21 4.80
CA ASN A 217 4.33 -23.33 4.80
C ASN A 217 3.00 -24.09 4.78
N LEU A 218 2.95 -25.36 4.37
CA LEU A 218 1.77 -26.23 4.46
C LEU A 218 1.64 -26.87 5.84
N MET A 219 2.74 -27.44 6.37
CA MET A 219 2.86 -27.93 7.74
C MET A 219 2.38 -26.88 8.76
N HIS A 220 2.86 -25.65 8.65
CA HIS A 220 2.47 -24.57 9.55
C HIS A 220 0.98 -24.17 9.41
N ARG A 221 0.39 -24.26 8.21
CA ARG A 221 -1.07 -24.08 8.04
C ARG A 221 -1.87 -25.21 8.67
N GLN A 222 -1.36 -26.45 8.63
CA GLN A 222 -1.99 -27.59 9.29
C GLN A 222 -2.00 -27.39 10.82
N ALA A 223 -0.87 -26.99 11.40
CA ALA A 223 -0.78 -26.63 12.82
C ALA A 223 -1.75 -25.48 13.18
N MET A 224 -1.70 -24.35 12.48
CA MET A 224 -2.64 -23.24 12.72
C MET A 224 -4.12 -23.62 12.51
N GLY A 225 -4.42 -24.69 11.77
CA GLY A 225 -5.76 -25.25 11.64
C GLY A 225 -6.37 -25.67 12.98
N SER A 226 -5.55 -26.16 13.94
CA SER A 226 -6.05 -26.54 15.27
C SER A 226 -6.47 -25.34 16.13
N LEU A 227 -6.09 -24.12 15.75
CA LEU A 227 -6.43 -22.90 16.48
C LEU A 227 -7.87 -22.42 16.25
N GLN A 228 -8.62 -23.07 15.34
CA GLN A 228 -10.00 -22.72 14.95
C GLN A 228 -10.16 -21.27 14.43
N LEU A 229 -9.11 -20.73 13.80
CA LEU A 229 -9.10 -19.37 13.26
C LEU A 229 -9.91 -19.26 11.97
N LEU A 230 -10.70 -18.20 11.86
CA LEU A 230 -11.43 -17.83 10.65
C LEU A 230 -10.44 -17.38 9.55
N GLN A 231 -10.22 -18.22 8.55
CA GLN A 231 -9.43 -17.86 7.38
C GLN A 231 -10.22 -16.93 6.44
N LEU A 232 -9.75 -15.69 6.28
CA LEU A 232 -10.23 -14.76 5.25
C LEU A 232 -9.12 -14.50 4.24
N ASN A 233 -9.36 -14.88 2.98
CA ASN A 233 -8.39 -14.85 1.89
C ASN A 233 -7.10 -15.66 2.23
N ARG A 234 -6.01 -14.98 2.60
CA ARG A 234 -4.69 -15.55 2.95
C ARG A 234 -4.30 -15.32 4.42
N HIS A 235 -5.22 -14.83 5.25
CA HIS A 235 -4.95 -14.43 6.64
C HIS A 235 -5.92 -15.12 7.59
N PHE A 236 -5.49 -15.33 8.83
CA PHE A 236 -6.24 -16.05 9.85
C PHE A 236 -6.65 -15.08 10.95
N PHE A 237 -7.94 -15.01 11.26
CA PHE A 237 -8.51 -14.10 12.24
C PHE A 237 -9.18 -14.88 13.37
N ASP A 238 -9.31 -14.28 14.55
CA ASP A 238 -9.91 -14.90 15.72
C ASP A 238 -11.30 -14.28 15.99
N PRO A 239 -12.40 -15.01 15.78
CA PRO A 239 -13.75 -14.54 16.08
C PRO A 239 -14.07 -14.46 17.57
N LEU A 240 -13.35 -15.20 18.42
CA LEU A 240 -13.56 -15.26 19.87
C LEU A 240 -12.89 -14.06 20.54
N ALA A 241 -11.70 -13.68 20.07
CA ALA A 241 -10.96 -12.50 20.53
C ALA A 241 -11.38 -11.18 19.85
N LYS A 242 -12.58 -11.11 19.25
CA LYS A 242 -13.08 -9.91 18.57
C LYS A 242 -13.33 -8.76 19.56
N ILE A 243 -13.05 -7.53 19.13
CA ILE A 243 -13.29 -6.30 19.90
C ILE A 243 -14.49 -5.57 19.29
N THR A 244 -15.60 -5.48 20.02
CA THR A 244 -16.79 -4.75 19.57
C THR A 244 -16.61 -3.24 19.76
N VAL A 245 -17.08 -2.44 18.80
CA VAL A 245 -17.14 -0.97 18.87
C VAL A 245 -18.61 -0.55 18.65
N PRO A 246 -19.46 -0.60 19.70
CA PRO A 246 -20.91 -0.53 19.56
C PRO A 246 -21.40 0.78 18.94
N GLN A 247 -20.81 1.93 19.30
CA GLN A 247 -21.24 3.25 18.83
C GLN A 247 -21.14 3.46 17.30
N TYR A 248 -20.49 2.54 16.60
CA TYR A 248 -20.32 2.58 15.14
C TYR A 248 -20.79 1.30 14.42
N GLY A 249 -21.41 0.34 15.13
CA GLY A 249 -21.86 -0.92 14.54
C GLY A 249 -20.72 -1.77 13.96
N LEU A 250 -19.56 -1.81 14.64
CA LEU A 250 -18.37 -2.53 14.18
C LEU A 250 -17.87 -3.59 15.16
N GLU A 251 -17.19 -4.59 14.60
CA GLU A 251 -16.40 -5.59 15.30
C GLU A 251 -15.00 -5.65 14.66
N LEU A 252 -13.95 -5.58 15.47
CA LEU A 252 -12.55 -5.68 15.05
C LEU A 252 -12.03 -7.07 15.39
N TYR A 253 -11.88 -7.92 14.38
CA TYR A 253 -11.37 -9.28 14.54
C TYR A 253 -9.83 -9.23 14.47
N PRO A 254 -9.08 -9.49 15.56
CA PRO A 254 -7.62 -9.59 15.48
C PRO A 254 -7.22 -10.84 14.68
N GLY A 255 -6.00 -10.85 14.14
CA GLY A 255 -5.52 -11.96 13.35
C GLY A 255 -4.03 -11.90 13.05
N TYR A 256 -3.56 -12.89 12.30
CA TYR A 256 -2.16 -13.16 12.05
C TYR A 256 -1.88 -13.28 10.55
N VAL A 257 -0.85 -12.56 10.11
CA VAL A 257 -0.19 -12.76 8.81
C VAL A 257 1.09 -13.53 9.08
N THR A 258 1.21 -14.72 8.49
CA THR A 258 2.32 -15.63 8.76
C THR A 258 3.04 -16.03 7.47
N SER A 259 4.37 -16.08 7.50
CA SER A 259 5.19 -16.54 6.38
C SER A 259 6.47 -17.21 6.87
N ILE A 260 6.74 -18.42 6.38
CA ILE A 260 8.00 -19.13 6.61
C ILE A 260 8.91 -18.95 5.38
N ARG A 261 10.19 -18.63 5.62
CA ARG A 261 11.25 -18.54 4.61
C ARG A 261 12.60 -18.90 5.23
N GLN A 262 13.56 -19.28 4.41
CA GLN A 262 14.99 -19.28 4.77
C GLN A 262 15.50 -17.84 4.84
N HIS A 263 16.36 -17.56 5.81
CA HIS A 263 17.11 -16.32 5.96
C HIS A 263 18.62 -16.60 5.95
N GLU A 264 19.50 -15.69 6.39
CA GLU A 264 20.97 -15.84 6.22
C GLU A 264 21.53 -17.18 6.70
N LYS A 265 20.91 -17.79 7.73
CA LYS A 265 21.32 -19.09 8.31
C LYS A 265 20.12 -19.96 8.68
N ASP A 266 19.12 -19.36 9.32
CA ASP A 266 17.97 -20.06 9.88
C ASP A 266 16.73 -20.06 8.97
N ILE A 267 15.88 -21.09 9.11
CA ILE A 267 14.47 -21.00 8.69
C ILE A 267 13.69 -20.30 9.81
N MET A 268 12.91 -19.29 9.46
CA MET A 268 12.13 -18.52 10.43
C MET A 268 10.69 -18.32 10.01
N LEU A 269 9.80 -18.33 11.00
CA LEU A 269 8.39 -17.96 10.89
C LEU A 269 8.24 -16.49 11.28
N CYS A 270 7.98 -15.62 10.30
CA CYS A 270 7.49 -14.27 10.58
C CYS A 270 6.01 -14.34 10.98
N VAL A 271 5.63 -13.65 12.06
CA VAL A 271 4.23 -13.48 12.49
C VAL A 271 3.95 -12.00 12.67
N GLU A 272 2.98 -11.44 11.93
CA GLU A 272 2.55 -10.04 12.10
C GLU A 272 1.07 -9.96 12.47
N ILE A 273 0.75 -9.08 13.42
CA ILE A 273 -0.60 -8.87 13.93
C ILE A 273 -1.34 -7.91 13.00
N THR A 274 -2.51 -8.36 12.54
CA THR A 274 -3.44 -7.65 11.68
C THR A 274 -4.83 -7.62 12.30
N HIS A 275 -5.75 -6.85 11.70
CA HIS A 275 -7.15 -6.78 12.12
C HIS A 275 -8.07 -6.71 10.91
N ARG A 276 -9.20 -7.43 10.96
CA ARG A 276 -10.30 -7.28 9.99
C ARG A 276 -11.43 -6.49 10.63
N VAL A 277 -11.84 -5.40 9.99
CA VAL A 277 -13.08 -4.69 10.34
C VAL A 277 -14.27 -5.43 9.75
N MET A 278 -15.22 -5.78 10.61
CA MET A 278 -16.50 -6.41 10.30
C MET A 278 -17.61 -5.48 10.76
N ARG A 279 -18.75 -5.43 10.04
CA ARG A 279 -19.91 -4.64 10.48
C ARG A 279 -20.90 -5.56 11.18
N THR A 280 -21.53 -5.08 12.25
CA THR A 280 -22.61 -5.80 12.96
C THR A 280 -23.84 -5.94 12.09
N ASP A 281 -24.11 -4.90 11.30
CA ASP A 281 -25.29 -4.77 10.47
C ASP A 281 -25.25 -5.66 9.23
N THR A 282 -26.38 -6.32 8.98
CA THR A 282 -26.60 -7.14 7.79
C THR A 282 -26.83 -6.27 6.56
N CYS A 283 -26.66 -6.85 5.37
CA CYS A 283 -26.95 -6.15 4.12
C CYS A 283 -28.46 -5.85 4.01
N TYR A 284 -29.32 -6.68 4.60
CA TYR A 284 -30.75 -6.39 4.75
C TYR A 284 -31.02 -5.15 5.61
N LYS A 285 -30.37 -5.00 6.78
CA LYS A 285 -30.54 -3.77 7.59
C LYS A 285 -30.05 -2.52 6.86
N ALA A 286 -29.00 -2.64 6.04
CA ALA A 286 -28.55 -1.55 5.18
C ALA A 286 -29.58 -1.20 4.09
N LEU A 287 -30.25 -2.19 3.49
CA LEU A 287 -31.37 -1.98 2.56
C LEU A 287 -32.54 -1.26 3.25
N GLN A 288 -32.96 -1.73 4.44
CA GLN A 288 -34.03 -1.11 5.24
C GLN A 288 -33.73 0.35 5.60
N ASN A 289 -32.48 0.66 5.93
CA ASN A 289 -32.06 2.05 6.18
C ASN A 289 -32.17 2.93 4.93
N MET A 290 -31.90 2.38 3.74
CA MET A 290 -32.00 3.13 2.47
C MET A 290 -33.44 3.25 1.95
N GLN A 291 -34.33 2.33 2.29
CA GLN A 291 -35.78 2.45 2.04
C GLN A 291 -36.43 3.62 2.81
N ARG A 292 -35.78 4.10 3.88
CA ARG A 292 -36.22 5.26 4.68
C ARG A 292 -35.71 6.61 4.15
N VAL A 293 -34.87 6.62 3.11
CA VAL A 293 -34.27 7.83 2.54
C VAL A 293 -35.01 8.21 1.24
N PRO A 294 -35.42 9.48 1.05
CA PRO A 294 -36.07 9.91 -0.19
C PRO A 294 -35.26 9.60 -1.46
N GLY A 295 -35.92 9.05 -2.48
CA GLY A 295 -35.36 8.73 -3.79
C GLY A 295 -35.34 7.23 -4.12
N SER A 296 -34.58 6.86 -5.16
CA SER A 296 -34.48 5.48 -5.66
C SER A 296 -33.65 4.61 -4.69
N PHE A 297 -34.32 3.99 -3.71
CA PHE A 297 -33.66 3.10 -2.74
C PHE A 297 -32.92 1.95 -3.42
N LYS A 298 -33.44 1.43 -4.55
CA LYS A 298 -32.82 0.36 -5.34
C LYS A 298 -31.45 0.79 -5.89
N GLU A 299 -31.35 1.99 -6.46
CA GLU A 299 -30.08 2.55 -6.92
C GLU A 299 -29.12 2.85 -5.76
N ASN A 300 -29.62 3.46 -4.69
CA ASN A 300 -28.79 3.81 -3.52
C ASN A 300 -28.18 2.54 -2.90
N PHE A 301 -28.95 1.46 -2.83
CA PHE A 301 -28.46 0.16 -2.38
C PHE A 301 -27.44 -0.45 -3.36
N LYS A 302 -27.72 -0.46 -4.69
CA LYS A 302 -26.72 -0.90 -5.70
C LYS A 302 -25.42 -0.11 -5.59
N LYS A 303 -25.48 1.22 -5.52
CA LYS A 303 -24.31 2.12 -5.37
C LYS A 303 -23.51 1.85 -4.09
N ALA A 304 -24.16 1.41 -3.01
CA ALA A 304 -23.52 1.15 -1.72
C ALA A 304 -22.96 -0.28 -1.54
N ILE A 305 -23.52 -1.29 -2.21
CA ILE A 305 -23.14 -2.71 -2.03
C ILE A 305 -22.30 -3.29 -3.18
N ILE A 306 -22.43 -2.78 -4.40
CA ILE A 306 -21.67 -3.31 -5.55
C ILE A 306 -20.18 -3.05 -5.37
N GLY A 307 -19.38 -4.09 -5.58
CA GLY A 307 -17.94 -4.09 -5.36
C GLY A 307 -17.51 -4.42 -3.92
N VAL A 308 -18.42 -4.39 -2.94
CA VAL A 308 -18.13 -4.69 -1.53
C VAL A 308 -17.90 -6.19 -1.32
N GLN A 309 -16.96 -6.54 -0.42
CA GLN A 309 -16.78 -7.90 0.06
C GLN A 309 -17.70 -8.13 1.28
N VAL A 310 -18.70 -9.00 1.14
CA VAL A 310 -19.59 -9.44 2.22
C VAL A 310 -19.11 -10.77 2.82
N MET A 311 -19.51 -11.07 4.05
CA MET A 311 -19.33 -12.37 4.70
C MET A 311 -20.68 -12.99 5.03
N CYS A 312 -20.85 -14.26 4.68
CA CYS A 312 -22.02 -15.06 5.01
C CYS A 312 -21.95 -15.55 6.46
N VAL A 313 -22.94 -15.25 7.29
CA VAL A 313 -22.88 -15.55 8.75
C VAL A 313 -22.88 -17.05 9.06
N TYR A 314 -23.49 -17.85 8.19
CA TYR A 314 -23.77 -19.27 8.38
C TYR A 314 -22.60 -20.20 8.01
N ASN A 315 -21.62 -19.73 7.24
CA ASN A 315 -20.44 -20.52 6.86
C ASN A 315 -19.13 -19.71 6.81
N GLN A 316 -19.18 -18.43 7.20
CA GLN A 316 -18.06 -17.48 7.29
C GLN A 316 -17.29 -17.25 5.96
N LYS A 317 -17.81 -17.75 4.83
CA LYS A 317 -17.25 -17.48 3.49
C LYS A 317 -17.50 -16.04 3.10
N THR A 318 -16.62 -15.50 2.26
CA THR A 318 -16.76 -14.15 1.73
C THR A 318 -16.93 -14.15 0.21
N TYR A 319 -17.74 -13.20 -0.25
CA TYR A 319 -18.11 -13.02 -1.65
C TYR A 319 -17.98 -11.54 -2.01
N LYS A 320 -17.61 -11.25 -3.26
CA LYS A 320 -17.58 -9.87 -3.76
C LYS A 320 -18.86 -9.64 -4.55
N ILE A 321 -19.70 -8.74 -4.07
CA ILE A 321 -20.96 -8.43 -4.76
C ILE A 321 -20.66 -7.71 -6.07
N THR A 322 -21.32 -8.14 -7.13
CA THR A 322 -21.21 -7.61 -8.49
C THR A 322 -22.50 -6.95 -8.97
N ASP A 323 -23.66 -7.41 -8.49
CA ASP A 323 -24.94 -6.71 -8.67
C ASP A 323 -25.94 -7.05 -7.54
N VAL A 324 -27.12 -6.45 -7.57
CA VAL A 324 -28.30 -6.84 -6.77
C VAL A 324 -29.46 -7.16 -7.72
N ASP A 325 -30.02 -8.34 -7.56
CA ASP A 325 -31.23 -8.78 -8.25
C ASP A 325 -32.46 -8.41 -7.39
N PHE A 326 -33.43 -7.73 -8.00
CA PHE A 326 -34.69 -7.32 -7.37
C PHE A 326 -35.92 -8.06 -7.94
N GLY A 327 -35.72 -9.03 -8.84
CA GLY A 327 -36.73 -9.96 -9.32
C GLY A 327 -36.72 -11.28 -8.54
N THR A 328 -35.53 -11.84 -8.30
CA THR A 328 -35.36 -13.04 -7.45
C THR A 328 -35.39 -12.67 -5.96
N ASN A 329 -36.05 -13.51 -5.16
CA ASN A 329 -36.21 -13.37 -3.70
C ASN A 329 -35.98 -14.73 -2.97
N PRO A 330 -35.93 -14.80 -1.62
CA PRO A 330 -35.77 -16.06 -0.90
C PRO A 330 -36.80 -17.17 -1.18
N SER A 331 -38.04 -16.82 -1.55
CA SER A 331 -39.07 -17.79 -1.93
C SER A 331 -38.85 -18.39 -3.33
N SER A 332 -38.00 -17.77 -4.15
CA SER A 332 -37.66 -18.25 -5.49
C SER A 332 -36.85 -19.55 -5.41
N THR A 333 -37.00 -20.41 -6.42
CA THR A 333 -36.34 -21.72 -6.51
C THR A 333 -35.03 -21.67 -7.31
N PHE A 334 -34.15 -22.62 -7.04
CA PHE A 334 -32.95 -22.87 -7.85
C PHE A 334 -32.64 -24.37 -7.90
N SER A 335 -32.05 -24.82 -9.01
CA SER A 335 -31.56 -26.20 -9.14
C SER A 335 -30.29 -26.40 -8.31
N THR A 336 -30.32 -27.39 -7.41
CA THR A 336 -29.12 -27.87 -6.71
C THR A 336 -28.17 -28.58 -7.67
N LYS A 337 -26.96 -28.91 -7.18
CA LYS A 337 -26.00 -29.79 -7.88
C LYS A 337 -26.51 -31.23 -8.12
N GLN A 338 -27.65 -31.60 -7.56
CA GLN A 338 -28.25 -32.93 -7.67
C GLN A 338 -29.54 -32.92 -8.52
N GLY A 339 -29.84 -31.79 -9.20
CA GLY A 339 -31.05 -31.63 -10.00
C GLY A 339 -32.30 -31.26 -9.19
N GLU A 340 -32.37 -31.59 -7.90
CA GLU A 340 -33.42 -31.15 -6.97
C GLU A 340 -33.62 -29.63 -7.08
N SER A 341 -34.85 -29.20 -7.39
CA SER A 341 -35.26 -27.79 -7.36
C SER A 341 -35.79 -27.47 -5.97
N ILE A 342 -35.26 -26.41 -5.35
CA ILE A 342 -35.55 -26.06 -3.95
C ILE A 342 -35.59 -24.53 -3.79
N SER A 343 -36.44 -23.99 -2.92
CA SER A 343 -36.39 -22.55 -2.60
C SER A 343 -35.12 -22.19 -1.83
N PHE A 344 -34.69 -20.92 -1.87
CA PHE A 344 -33.60 -20.50 -0.99
C PHE A 344 -34.00 -20.66 0.49
N MET A 345 -35.24 -20.37 0.87
CA MET A 345 -35.73 -20.57 2.24
C MET A 345 -35.59 -22.02 2.71
N GLU A 346 -36.07 -22.99 1.94
CA GLU A 346 -35.94 -24.42 2.26
C GLU A 346 -34.47 -24.85 2.25
N TYR A 347 -33.66 -24.38 1.30
CA TYR A 347 -32.23 -24.68 1.27
C TYR A 347 -31.50 -24.20 2.54
N TYR A 348 -31.72 -22.95 2.96
CA TYR A 348 -31.11 -22.42 4.19
C TYR A 348 -31.63 -23.11 5.45
N LYS A 349 -32.88 -23.61 5.45
CA LYS A 349 -33.43 -24.41 6.54
C LYS A 349 -32.86 -25.84 6.56
N LYS A 350 -32.85 -26.55 5.43
CA LYS A 350 -32.35 -27.92 5.23
C LYS A 350 -30.84 -28.04 5.45
N ALA A 351 -30.05 -27.07 4.97
CA ALA A 351 -28.59 -27.13 4.99
C ALA A 351 -27.93 -26.42 6.20
N TYR A 352 -28.61 -25.46 6.85
CA TYR A 352 -28.02 -24.66 7.94
C TYR A 352 -28.95 -24.43 9.14
N ASN A 353 -30.16 -25.01 9.15
CA ASN A 353 -31.22 -24.77 10.15
C ASN A 353 -31.61 -23.28 10.34
N ILE A 354 -31.44 -22.46 9.30
CA ILE A 354 -31.75 -21.02 9.33
C ILE A 354 -33.12 -20.75 8.72
N THR A 355 -33.98 -20.08 9.48
CA THR A 355 -35.23 -19.51 8.98
C THR A 355 -34.98 -18.07 8.54
N ILE A 356 -35.27 -17.75 7.27
CA ILE A 356 -35.23 -16.38 6.73
C ILE A 356 -36.50 -15.65 7.15
N ARG A 357 -36.40 -14.36 7.52
CA ARG A 357 -37.55 -13.60 8.06
C ARG A 357 -38.28 -12.74 7.04
N ASP A 358 -37.57 -12.17 6.06
CA ASP A 358 -38.21 -11.48 4.94
C ASP A 358 -38.15 -12.35 3.66
N PRO A 359 -39.28 -12.92 3.19
CA PRO A 359 -39.33 -13.70 1.96
C PRO A 359 -39.24 -12.83 0.69
N ASN A 360 -39.42 -11.51 0.81
CA ASN A 360 -39.51 -10.56 -0.30
C ASN A 360 -38.22 -9.73 -0.51
N GLN A 361 -37.19 -9.92 0.33
CA GLN A 361 -35.92 -9.20 0.17
C GLN A 361 -35.25 -9.55 -1.18
N PRO A 362 -34.58 -8.59 -1.84
CA PRO A 362 -33.80 -8.85 -3.07
C PRO A 362 -32.61 -9.77 -2.81
N MET A 363 -32.02 -10.34 -3.87
CA MET A 363 -30.85 -11.21 -3.76
C MET A 363 -29.55 -10.48 -4.16
N LEU A 364 -28.47 -10.68 -3.41
CA LEU A 364 -27.14 -10.16 -3.77
C LEU A 364 -26.48 -11.10 -4.79
N VAL A 365 -25.98 -10.56 -5.88
CA VAL A 365 -25.32 -11.32 -6.96
C VAL A 365 -23.80 -11.25 -6.80
N SER A 366 -23.14 -12.41 -6.79
CA SER A 366 -21.67 -12.53 -6.85
C SER A 366 -21.28 -13.38 -8.05
N MET A 367 -20.89 -12.74 -9.16
CA MET A 367 -20.37 -13.45 -10.34
C MET A 367 -19.05 -14.19 -10.04
N PRO A 368 -18.84 -15.40 -10.58
CA PRO A 368 -17.61 -16.15 -10.38
C PRO A 368 -16.43 -15.48 -11.10
N ASN A 369 -15.30 -15.31 -10.41
CA ASN A 369 -14.06 -14.84 -11.04
C ASN A 369 -13.41 -15.94 -11.91
N GLN A 370 -12.42 -15.57 -12.74
CA GLN A 370 -11.72 -16.51 -13.62
C GLN A 370 -11.21 -17.80 -12.94
N ARG A 371 -10.79 -17.74 -11.67
CA ARG A 371 -10.36 -18.94 -10.92
C ARG A 371 -11.54 -19.82 -10.53
N GLN A 372 -12.69 -19.23 -10.19
CA GLN A 372 -13.94 -19.96 -9.90
C GLN A 372 -14.55 -20.56 -11.17
N GLN A 373 -14.50 -19.85 -12.30
CA GLN A 373 -14.89 -20.36 -13.63
C GLN A 373 -14.04 -21.58 -14.00
N ARG A 374 -12.70 -21.49 -13.89
CA ARG A 374 -11.77 -22.63 -14.01
C ARG A 374 -11.96 -23.73 -12.95
N SER A 375 -12.82 -23.52 -11.94
CA SER A 375 -13.20 -24.52 -10.93
C SER A 375 -14.64 -25.02 -11.10
N GLY A 376 -15.23 -24.88 -12.30
CA GLY A 376 -16.57 -25.37 -12.61
C GLY A 376 -17.72 -24.54 -12.03
N ILE A 377 -17.48 -23.29 -11.64
CA ILE A 377 -18.54 -22.35 -11.23
C ILE A 377 -18.79 -21.37 -12.39
N THR A 378 -19.79 -21.69 -13.21
CA THR A 378 -20.18 -20.91 -14.40
C THR A 378 -21.24 -19.84 -14.10
N GLY A 379 -22.28 -20.20 -13.35
CA GLY A 379 -23.41 -19.31 -13.02
C GLY A 379 -23.16 -18.31 -11.88
N PRO A 380 -24.02 -17.29 -11.74
CA PRO A 380 -24.01 -16.35 -10.61
C PRO A 380 -24.26 -17.06 -9.27
N ILE A 381 -23.62 -16.58 -8.21
CA ILE A 381 -23.95 -16.99 -6.84
C ILE A 381 -24.91 -15.97 -6.25
N LEU A 382 -26.13 -16.39 -5.91
CA LEU A 382 -27.15 -15.58 -5.26
C LEU A 382 -27.10 -15.75 -3.74
N LEU A 383 -27.15 -14.64 -3.00
CA LEU A 383 -26.97 -14.59 -1.55
C LEU A 383 -28.04 -13.72 -0.89
N VAL A 384 -28.63 -14.21 0.20
CA VAL A 384 -29.68 -13.52 0.96
C VAL A 384 -29.06 -12.35 1.77
N PRO A 385 -29.50 -11.09 1.59
CA PRO A 385 -28.95 -9.93 2.31
C PRO A 385 -29.02 -10.04 3.83
N GLU A 386 -30.04 -10.69 4.38
CA GLU A 386 -30.21 -10.93 5.82
C GLU A 386 -29.05 -11.79 6.38
N LEU A 387 -28.57 -12.74 5.59
CA LEU A 387 -27.53 -13.70 5.99
C LEU A 387 -26.11 -13.21 5.67
N CYS A 388 -25.96 -11.97 5.20
CA CYS A 388 -24.70 -11.37 4.78
C CYS A 388 -24.37 -10.13 5.61
N ARG A 389 -23.16 -10.06 6.18
CA ARG A 389 -22.60 -8.85 6.80
C ARG A 389 -21.58 -8.19 5.88
N MET A 390 -21.57 -6.86 5.82
CA MET A 390 -20.53 -6.12 5.10
C MET A 390 -19.18 -6.21 5.83
N THR A 391 -18.08 -6.24 5.08
CA THR A 391 -16.72 -6.23 5.65
C THR A 391 -15.95 -4.98 5.20
N GLY A 392 -15.03 -4.51 6.05
CA GLY A 392 -14.25 -3.31 5.80
C GLY A 392 -15.01 -1.99 6.00
N ILE A 393 -14.29 -0.89 5.76
CA ILE A 393 -14.68 0.50 6.02
C ILE A 393 -15.05 1.15 4.67
N THR A 394 -16.19 1.84 4.54
CA THR A 394 -16.51 2.66 3.33
C THR A 394 -15.65 3.92 3.27
N ASP A 395 -15.62 4.61 2.12
CA ASP A 395 -14.92 5.88 2.03
C ASP A 395 -15.55 7.00 2.88
N ASP A 396 -16.86 6.96 3.13
CA ASP A 396 -17.52 7.88 4.07
C ASP A 396 -17.15 7.58 5.53
N MET A 397 -17.09 6.29 5.90
CA MET A 397 -16.57 5.87 7.19
C MET A 397 -15.07 6.21 7.37
N ARG A 398 -14.29 6.29 6.28
CA ARG A 398 -12.89 6.78 6.31
C ARG A 398 -12.80 8.31 6.46
N ARG A 399 -13.83 9.05 6.06
CA ARG A 399 -13.94 10.51 6.23
C ARG A 399 -14.33 10.89 7.66
N ASP A 400 -15.07 10.04 8.37
CA ASP A 400 -15.32 10.22 9.81
C ASP A 400 -14.03 10.00 10.62
N PHE A 401 -13.50 11.11 11.12
CA PHE A 401 -12.28 11.16 11.92
C PHE A 401 -12.45 10.58 13.34
N ASN A 402 -13.66 10.59 13.90
CA ASN A 402 -13.94 10.04 15.23
C ASN A 402 -14.05 8.51 15.17
N LEU A 403 -14.73 8.00 14.13
CA LEU A 403 -14.74 6.58 13.78
C LEU A 403 -13.32 6.06 13.52
N MET A 404 -12.58 6.72 12.63
CA MET A 404 -11.20 6.31 12.32
C MET A 404 -10.25 6.44 13.52
N ARG A 405 -10.50 7.34 14.48
CA ARG A 405 -9.80 7.36 15.77
C ARG A 405 -10.14 6.14 16.62
N SER A 406 -11.42 5.84 16.82
CA SER A 406 -11.86 4.70 17.65
C SER A 406 -11.36 3.34 17.10
N ILE A 407 -11.25 3.20 15.77
CA ILE A 407 -10.58 2.04 15.14
C ILE A 407 -9.06 2.10 15.36
N ALA A 408 -8.43 3.28 15.24
CA ALA A 408 -7.01 3.46 15.45
C ALA A 408 -6.56 3.11 16.88
N ASP A 409 -7.34 3.46 17.90
CA ASP A 409 -7.01 3.21 19.32
C ASP A 409 -6.84 1.70 19.62
N HIS A 410 -7.58 0.85 18.90
CA HIS A 410 -7.52 -0.62 19.02
C HIS A 410 -6.51 -1.29 18.06
N THR A 411 -6.18 -0.63 16.95
CA THR A 411 -5.32 -1.19 15.88
C THR A 411 -3.87 -0.70 15.94
N ARG A 412 -3.60 0.47 16.55
CA ARG A 412 -2.25 1.00 16.83
C ARG A 412 -1.63 0.36 18.08
N ILE A 413 -1.47 -0.97 18.06
CA ILE A 413 -0.78 -1.72 19.11
C ILE A 413 0.64 -1.16 19.30
N GLY A 414 1.05 -0.89 20.54
CA GLY A 414 2.43 -0.53 20.90
C GLY A 414 3.44 -1.66 20.69
N ALA A 415 4.71 -1.43 21.01
CA ALA A 415 5.75 -2.46 20.91
C ALA A 415 5.55 -3.54 21.99
N ASP A 416 5.49 -3.12 23.26
CA ASP A 416 4.98 -3.84 24.44
C ASP A 416 3.86 -4.87 24.11
N LYS A 417 2.68 -4.38 23.70
CA LYS A 417 1.47 -5.18 23.49
C LYS A 417 1.52 -5.98 22.19
N ARG A 418 2.47 -5.70 21.29
CA ARG A 418 2.74 -6.55 20.11
C ARG A 418 3.57 -7.76 20.53
N ILE A 419 4.62 -7.56 21.32
CA ILE A 419 5.45 -8.65 21.87
C ILE A 419 4.57 -9.62 22.69
N GLU A 420 3.79 -9.10 23.63
CA GLU A 420 2.85 -9.87 24.46
C GLU A 420 1.91 -10.76 23.62
N ARG A 421 1.30 -10.19 22.58
CA ARG A 421 0.37 -10.92 21.69
C ARG A 421 1.08 -11.93 20.78
N LEU A 422 2.31 -11.67 20.36
CA LEU A 422 3.12 -12.61 19.58
C LEU A 422 3.53 -13.82 20.45
N GLN A 423 3.92 -13.58 21.69
CA GLN A 423 4.20 -14.64 22.66
C GLN A 423 2.96 -15.49 22.93
N ARG A 424 1.81 -14.86 23.24
CA ARG A 424 0.52 -15.57 23.43
C ARG A 424 0.08 -16.39 22.22
N PHE A 425 0.36 -15.92 21.00
CA PHE A 425 0.12 -16.70 19.78
C PHE A 425 0.98 -17.97 19.74
N ASN A 426 2.29 -17.84 19.98
CA ASN A 426 3.22 -18.97 19.99
C ASN A 426 2.90 -19.97 21.13
N GLU A 427 2.56 -19.46 22.32
CA GLU A 427 2.10 -20.26 23.46
C GLU A 427 0.85 -21.09 23.11
N ARG A 428 -0.20 -20.47 22.54
CA ARG A 428 -1.42 -21.18 22.14
C ARG A 428 -1.14 -22.24 21.07
N LEU A 429 -0.27 -21.94 20.11
CA LEU A 429 0.19 -22.87 19.08
C LEU A 429 0.97 -24.05 19.70
N GLN A 430 1.86 -23.80 20.66
CA GLN A 430 2.63 -24.82 21.37
C GLN A 430 1.87 -25.54 22.50
N GLN A 431 0.69 -25.08 22.88
CA GLN A 431 -0.17 -25.73 23.89
C GLN A 431 -1.26 -26.61 23.24
N SER A 432 -1.70 -26.28 22.03
CA SER A 432 -2.74 -27.04 21.30
C SER A 432 -2.25 -28.45 20.93
N PRO A 433 -2.88 -29.56 21.38
CA PRO A 433 -2.40 -30.92 21.13
C PRO A 433 -2.21 -31.25 19.65
N ALA A 434 -3.23 -30.99 18.81
CA ALA A 434 -3.15 -31.22 17.36
C ALA A 434 -2.13 -30.31 16.63
N SER A 435 -1.67 -29.20 17.22
CA SER A 435 -0.49 -28.48 16.72
C SER A 435 0.81 -29.19 17.10
N ARG A 436 0.93 -29.66 18.35
CA ARG A 436 2.10 -30.44 18.81
C ARG A 436 2.32 -31.68 17.96
N GLU A 437 1.26 -32.42 17.66
CA GLU A 437 1.29 -33.62 16.81
C GLU A 437 1.91 -33.32 15.43
N VAL A 438 1.54 -32.19 14.81
CA VAL A 438 2.14 -31.76 13.52
C VAL A 438 3.63 -31.46 13.67
N PHE A 439 4.03 -30.66 14.67
CA PHE A 439 5.44 -30.33 14.90
C PHE A 439 6.29 -31.58 15.21
N GLN A 440 5.78 -32.46 16.08
CA GLN A 440 6.43 -33.72 16.46
C GLN A 440 6.59 -34.67 15.27
N PHE A 441 5.53 -34.87 14.47
CA PHE A 441 5.57 -35.74 13.29
C PHE A 441 6.61 -35.25 12.27
N TRP A 442 6.60 -33.95 11.95
CA TRP A 442 7.56 -33.34 11.03
C TRP A 442 8.93 -33.05 11.69
N LYS A 443 9.21 -33.58 12.89
CA LYS A 443 10.45 -33.39 13.67
C LYS A 443 10.99 -31.94 13.68
N THR A 444 10.07 -30.97 13.79
CA THR A 444 10.40 -29.54 13.90
C THR A 444 9.96 -28.99 15.26
N GLU A 445 10.62 -27.94 15.72
CA GLU A 445 10.24 -27.22 16.94
C GLU A 445 10.32 -25.72 16.68
N LEU A 446 9.34 -24.97 17.20
CA LEU A 446 9.28 -23.52 17.06
C LEU A 446 9.88 -22.89 18.32
N GLU A 447 10.93 -22.07 18.20
CA GLU A 447 11.53 -21.41 19.37
C GLU A 447 10.48 -20.56 20.10
N ARG A 448 10.41 -20.68 21.44
CA ARG A 448 9.43 -19.94 22.26
C ARG A 448 9.67 -18.44 22.29
N ARG A 449 10.94 -18.04 22.21
CA ARG A 449 11.39 -16.64 22.22
C ARG A 449 11.31 -16.05 20.82
N LEU A 450 11.03 -14.75 20.78
CA LEU A 450 11.23 -13.96 19.57
C LEU A 450 12.73 -13.92 19.24
N VAL A 451 13.08 -14.04 17.95
CA VAL A 451 14.47 -13.99 17.48
C VAL A 451 15.05 -12.60 17.76
N GLU A 452 16.19 -12.57 18.42
CA GLU A 452 17.02 -11.38 18.61
C GLU A 452 18.07 -11.26 17.50
N VAL A 453 18.32 -10.03 17.06
CA VAL A 453 19.22 -9.72 15.93
C VAL A 453 20.21 -8.61 16.29
N PRO A 454 21.46 -8.69 15.80
CA PRO A 454 22.38 -7.56 15.87
C PRO A 454 21.84 -6.41 15.00
N ALA A 455 22.00 -5.19 15.50
CA ALA A 455 21.58 -3.98 14.82
C ALA A 455 22.56 -2.84 15.09
N ARG A 456 22.45 -1.74 14.33
CA ARG A 456 23.23 -0.51 14.55
C ARG A 456 22.31 0.70 14.47
N THR A 457 22.50 1.66 15.38
CA THR A 457 21.86 2.98 15.28
C THR A 457 22.87 3.98 14.72
N LEU A 458 22.60 4.48 13.51
CA LEU A 458 23.41 5.50 12.86
C LEU A 458 23.40 6.82 13.66
N GLY A 459 24.46 7.63 13.49
CA GLY A 459 24.54 8.96 14.11
C GLY A 459 23.45 9.91 13.60
N GLN A 460 23.08 10.89 14.42
CA GLN A 460 22.10 11.92 14.03
C GLN A 460 22.65 12.81 12.92
N GLU A 461 21.81 13.13 11.94
CA GLU A 461 22.18 14.05 10.87
C GLU A 461 22.11 15.52 11.30
N ALA A 462 23.00 16.33 10.74
CA ALA A 462 23.02 17.78 10.90
C ALA A 462 22.22 18.44 9.78
N ILE A 463 21.17 19.16 10.16
CA ILE A 463 20.26 19.89 9.26
C ILE A 463 20.87 21.26 8.96
N MET A 464 21.27 21.45 7.71
CA MET A 464 22.00 22.64 7.24
C MET A 464 21.03 23.71 6.75
N PHE A 465 21.09 24.89 7.37
CA PHE A 465 20.30 26.08 6.99
C PHE A 465 21.16 27.19 6.35
N ARG A 466 22.47 26.99 6.22
CA ARG A 466 23.45 27.84 5.52
C ARG A 466 24.56 26.94 4.94
N PRO A 467 25.27 27.32 3.86
CA PRO A 467 26.29 26.48 3.22
C PRO A 467 27.39 26.00 4.18
N ASP A 468 27.99 26.93 4.93
CA ASP A 468 29.16 26.67 5.81
C ASP A 468 28.77 26.47 7.28
N GLY A 469 27.48 26.32 7.56
CA GLY A 469 26.97 26.12 8.92
C GLY A 469 27.17 24.68 9.40
N ALA A 470 27.60 24.51 10.66
CA ALA A 470 27.67 23.20 11.32
C ALA A 470 26.32 22.44 11.36
N GLY A 471 25.21 23.15 11.16
CA GLY A 471 23.85 22.61 11.14
C GLY A 471 23.24 22.47 12.53
N VAL A 472 21.95 22.14 12.56
CA VAL A 472 21.21 21.80 13.79
C VAL A 472 21.03 20.28 13.83
N PRO A 473 21.38 19.57 14.91
CA PRO A 473 21.17 18.13 14.99
C PRO A 473 19.68 17.80 14.91
N ALA A 474 19.33 16.75 14.15
CA ALA A 474 17.94 16.32 13.97
C ALA A 474 17.25 15.85 15.28
N GLY A 475 18.02 15.54 16.32
CA GLY A 475 17.52 15.06 17.61
C GLY A 475 17.14 13.57 17.61
N PRO A 476 16.80 13.00 18.79
CA PRO A 476 16.52 11.57 18.93
C PRO A 476 15.25 11.12 18.20
N GLU A 477 14.26 12.01 18.06
CA GLU A 477 13.02 11.76 17.29
C GLU A 477 13.15 12.12 15.80
N ALA A 478 14.30 12.65 15.37
CA ALA A 478 14.53 13.20 14.03
C ALA A 478 13.44 14.20 13.56
N ASP A 479 13.12 15.19 14.41
CA ASP A 479 12.12 16.26 14.19
C ASP A 479 12.76 17.63 14.50
N TRP A 480 13.03 18.41 13.46
CA TRP A 480 13.64 19.75 13.54
C TRP A 480 12.61 20.87 13.34
N SER A 481 11.32 20.62 13.55
CA SER A 481 10.25 21.62 13.40
C SER A 481 10.49 22.92 14.19
N GLN A 482 11.24 22.86 15.31
CA GLN A 482 11.55 24.03 16.13
C GLN A 482 12.78 24.82 15.66
N ALA A 483 13.69 24.23 14.86
CA ALA A 483 14.91 24.89 14.40
C ALA A 483 14.59 26.16 13.58
N PHE A 484 13.50 26.10 12.81
CA PHE A 484 12.90 27.18 12.02
C PHE A 484 12.47 28.43 12.81
N ARG A 485 12.47 28.41 14.16
CA ARG A 485 12.26 29.63 14.95
C ARG A 485 13.46 30.58 14.92
N ASN A 486 14.66 30.00 14.83
CA ASN A 486 15.94 30.69 15.03
C ASN A 486 16.86 30.58 13.78
N ASN A 487 16.40 29.90 12.73
CA ASN A 487 17.16 29.66 11.49
C ASN A 487 16.35 30.13 10.27
N HIS A 488 17.06 30.59 9.26
CA HIS A 488 16.50 30.96 7.96
C HIS A 488 16.37 29.74 7.06
N MET A 489 15.67 29.85 5.92
CA MET A 489 15.73 28.79 4.91
C MET A 489 17.05 28.83 4.13
N PHE A 490 17.59 27.67 3.78
CA PHE A 490 18.89 27.55 3.10
C PHE A 490 18.99 28.36 1.80
N LYS A 491 17.90 28.39 1.01
CA LYS A 491 17.72 29.26 -0.15
C LYS A 491 16.27 29.70 -0.25
N THR A 492 16.03 31.00 -0.42
CA THR A 492 14.70 31.56 -0.69
C THR A 492 14.61 32.13 -2.10
N VAL A 493 13.44 32.03 -2.72
CA VAL A 493 13.13 32.69 -4.01
C VAL A 493 12.13 33.82 -3.75
N PRO A 494 12.49 35.11 -3.89
CA PRO A 494 11.60 36.23 -3.59
C PRO A 494 10.25 36.16 -4.31
N MET A 495 9.17 36.42 -3.58
CA MET A 495 7.80 36.31 -4.07
C MET A 495 7.13 37.69 -4.05
N HIS A 496 6.98 38.29 -5.23
CA HIS A 496 6.47 39.64 -5.43
C HIS A 496 5.10 39.64 -6.14
N ARG A 497 4.97 38.94 -7.27
CA ARG A 497 3.70 38.80 -8.02
C ARG A 497 2.99 37.52 -7.59
N TRP A 498 2.13 37.60 -6.58
CA TRP A 498 1.30 36.46 -6.15
C TRP A 498 -0.07 36.92 -5.65
N HIS A 499 -1.04 36.02 -5.76
CA HIS A 499 -2.47 36.34 -5.57
C HIS A 499 -3.13 35.34 -4.63
N VAL A 500 -4.14 35.79 -3.90
CA VAL A 500 -4.99 34.96 -3.03
C VAL A 500 -6.43 35.05 -3.51
N ILE A 501 -7.06 33.89 -3.74
CA ILE A 501 -8.48 33.77 -4.09
C ILE A 501 -9.25 33.26 -2.87
N CYS A 502 -10.37 33.89 -2.50
CA CYS A 502 -11.25 33.46 -1.42
C CYS A 502 -12.73 33.76 -1.70
N GLU A 503 -13.65 33.13 -0.97
CA GLU A 503 -15.08 33.47 -0.98
C GLU A 503 -15.29 34.86 -0.32
N ARG A 504 -16.22 35.68 -0.83
CA ARG A 504 -16.58 36.98 -0.24
C ARG A 504 -17.04 36.83 1.21
N GLY A 505 -16.61 37.74 2.09
CA GLY A 505 -16.85 37.68 3.53
C GLY A 505 -15.80 36.86 4.30
N LYS A 506 -14.71 36.45 3.65
CA LYS A 506 -13.57 35.74 4.24
C LYS A 506 -12.27 36.55 4.23
N GLU A 507 -12.30 37.78 3.72
CA GLU A 507 -11.13 38.65 3.52
C GLU A 507 -10.38 38.91 4.84
N ASN A 508 -11.09 39.15 5.94
CA ASN A 508 -10.50 39.35 7.27
C ASN A 508 -9.74 38.10 7.74
N LEU A 509 -10.36 36.92 7.60
CA LEU A 509 -9.78 35.61 7.94
C LEU A 509 -8.52 35.30 7.11
N VAL A 510 -8.51 35.71 5.84
CA VAL A 510 -7.33 35.65 4.97
C VAL A 510 -6.26 36.63 5.43
N THR A 511 -6.64 37.85 5.81
CA THR A 511 -5.72 38.92 6.26
C THR A 511 -5.00 38.53 7.55
N ASP A 512 -5.70 37.97 8.54
CA ASP A 512 -5.11 37.41 9.77
C ASP A 512 -4.01 36.38 9.44
N PHE A 513 -4.32 35.45 8.53
CA PHE A 513 -3.39 34.40 8.15
C PHE A 513 -2.22 34.92 7.31
N LEU A 514 -2.44 35.93 6.46
CA LEU A 514 -1.38 36.65 5.75
C LEU A 514 -0.44 37.38 6.72
N GLY A 515 -0.97 37.98 7.80
CA GLY A 515 -0.18 38.54 8.89
C GLY A 515 0.76 37.50 9.51
N CYS A 516 0.25 36.30 9.80
CA CYS A 516 1.09 35.18 10.25
C CYS A 516 2.13 34.75 9.21
N ILE A 517 1.77 34.65 7.92
CA ILE A 517 2.71 34.35 6.83
C ILE A 517 3.83 35.38 6.77
N MET A 518 3.52 36.68 6.78
CA MET A 518 4.52 37.76 6.71
C MET A 518 5.38 37.87 7.98
N GLN A 519 4.87 37.47 9.15
CA GLN A 519 5.68 37.36 10.37
C GLN A 519 6.67 36.17 10.27
N VAL A 520 6.19 34.99 9.87
CA VAL A 520 7.00 33.78 9.72
C VAL A 520 8.07 33.95 8.64
N ALA A 521 7.69 34.47 7.47
CA ALA A 521 8.58 34.64 6.33
C ALA A 521 9.75 35.58 6.64
N ARG A 522 9.51 36.67 7.37
CA ARG A 522 10.57 37.58 7.86
C ARG A 522 11.60 36.85 8.74
N GLY A 523 11.15 36.02 9.70
CA GLY A 523 12.07 35.21 10.52
C GLY A 523 12.90 34.21 9.71
N MET A 524 12.31 33.64 8.66
CA MET A 524 12.97 32.72 7.74
C MET A 524 13.82 33.39 6.65
N GLN A 525 13.92 34.73 6.64
CA GLN A 525 14.50 35.55 5.55
C GLN A 525 13.90 35.29 4.16
N PHE A 526 12.64 34.86 4.09
CA PHE A 526 11.89 34.77 2.84
C PHE A 526 11.20 36.11 2.57
N GLN A 527 11.67 36.84 1.56
CA GLN A 527 11.04 38.04 1.05
C GLN A 527 9.71 37.70 0.35
N ILE A 528 8.60 38.08 0.99
CA ILE A 528 7.23 37.96 0.47
C ILE A 528 6.59 39.36 0.50
N SER A 529 6.23 39.89 -0.67
CA SER A 529 5.41 41.10 -0.79
C SER A 529 3.94 40.81 -0.40
N PRO A 530 3.13 41.80 -0.01
CA PRO A 530 1.68 41.62 0.15
C PRO A 530 1.04 41.10 -1.16
N PRO A 531 0.14 40.10 -1.11
CA PRO A 531 -0.57 39.63 -2.29
C PRO A 531 -1.72 40.55 -2.69
N GLN A 532 -2.17 40.42 -3.93
CA GLN A 532 -3.51 40.88 -4.31
C GLN A 532 -4.56 39.83 -3.86
N ILE A 533 -5.67 40.29 -3.27
CA ILE A 533 -6.77 39.44 -2.80
C ILE A 533 -7.94 39.56 -3.79
N HIS A 534 -8.48 38.42 -4.23
CA HIS A 534 -9.55 38.33 -5.24
C HIS A 534 -10.75 37.58 -4.64
N SER A 535 -11.81 38.32 -4.34
CA SER A 535 -13.03 37.80 -3.70
C SER A 535 -14.03 37.25 -4.72
N LEU A 536 -14.25 35.93 -4.69
CA LEU A 536 -15.28 35.25 -5.47
C LEU A 536 -16.68 35.54 -4.92
N ARG A 537 -17.69 35.52 -5.80
CA ARG A 537 -19.11 35.61 -5.41
C ARG A 537 -19.60 34.37 -4.65
N ASP A 538 -18.99 33.22 -4.92
CA ASP A 538 -19.33 31.91 -4.37
C ASP A 538 -18.13 30.94 -4.42
N ASP A 539 -18.25 29.80 -3.72
CA ASP A 539 -17.25 28.73 -3.62
C ASP A 539 -17.40 27.63 -4.73
N SER A 540 -18.06 27.94 -5.86
CA SER A 540 -18.28 26.99 -6.96
C SER A 540 -17.03 26.74 -7.80
N VAL A 541 -16.99 25.57 -8.47
CA VAL A 541 -15.87 25.17 -9.34
C VAL A 541 -15.59 26.20 -10.45
N ASN A 542 -16.65 26.75 -11.06
CA ASN A 542 -16.53 27.69 -12.17
C ASN A 542 -15.94 29.03 -11.73
N ALA A 543 -16.30 29.53 -10.53
CA ALA A 543 -15.78 30.80 -10.02
C ALA A 543 -14.24 30.78 -9.86
N TYR A 544 -13.67 29.71 -9.29
CA TYR A 544 -12.20 29.56 -9.23
C TYR A 544 -11.59 29.40 -10.63
N VAL A 545 -12.23 28.66 -11.54
CA VAL A 545 -11.70 28.43 -12.90
C VAL A 545 -11.66 29.71 -13.73
N MET A 546 -12.67 30.58 -13.61
CA MET A 546 -12.72 31.90 -14.26
C MET A 546 -11.62 32.82 -13.70
N ALA A 547 -11.57 33.00 -12.37
CA ALA A 547 -10.55 33.84 -11.73
C ALA A 547 -9.12 33.35 -12.01
N LEU A 548 -8.88 32.04 -12.05
CA LEU A 548 -7.57 31.47 -12.42
C LEU A 548 -7.24 31.62 -13.91
N THR A 549 -8.24 31.78 -14.79
CA THR A 549 -8.03 32.08 -16.21
C THR A 549 -7.64 33.55 -16.40
N GLU A 550 -8.33 34.46 -15.72
CA GLU A 550 -8.03 35.90 -15.71
C GLU A 550 -6.64 36.20 -15.10
N LEU A 551 -6.37 35.67 -13.90
CA LEU A 551 -5.07 35.78 -13.24
C LEU A 551 -3.95 35.11 -14.04
N GLY A 552 -4.26 34.06 -14.80
CA GLY A 552 -3.31 33.37 -15.66
C GLY A 552 -2.74 34.23 -16.80
N ASN A 553 -3.28 35.44 -17.02
CA ASN A 553 -2.77 36.43 -17.97
C ASN A 553 -1.91 37.52 -17.30
N GLN A 554 -1.80 37.53 -15.97
CA GLN A 554 -0.98 38.47 -15.18
C GLN A 554 0.41 37.89 -14.81
N ASP A 555 0.74 36.70 -15.32
CA ASP A 555 2.00 35.97 -15.08
C ASP A 555 2.37 35.80 -13.57
N PRO A 556 1.47 35.23 -12.74
CA PRO A 556 1.69 35.12 -11.30
C PRO A 556 2.76 34.07 -10.97
N GLN A 557 3.69 34.42 -10.08
CA GLN A 557 4.68 33.46 -9.56
C GLN A 557 4.02 32.31 -8.79
N LEU A 558 2.91 32.62 -8.09
CA LEU A 558 2.10 31.66 -7.34
C LEU A 558 0.67 32.18 -7.16
N VAL A 559 -0.30 31.26 -7.09
CA VAL A 559 -1.67 31.57 -6.64
C VAL A 559 -2.07 30.69 -5.45
N MET A 560 -2.63 31.30 -4.41
CA MET A 560 -3.21 30.62 -3.25
C MET A 560 -4.74 30.63 -3.35
N CYS A 561 -5.39 29.47 -3.24
CA CYS A 561 -6.85 29.33 -3.22
C CYS A 561 -7.31 28.90 -1.83
N VAL A 562 -8.13 29.74 -1.18
CA VAL A 562 -8.75 29.48 0.12
C VAL A 562 -10.13 28.88 -0.12
N VAL A 563 -10.31 27.60 0.22
CA VAL A 563 -11.52 26.83 -0.10
C VAL A 563 -12.29 26.43 1.16
N ARG A 564 -13.62 26.45 1.12
CA ARG A 564 -14.47 26.17 2.29
C ARG A 564 -14.31 24.75 2.85
N ASN A 565 -14.19 23.75 1.98
CA ASN A 565 -14.10 22.34 2.34
C ASN A 565 -13.22 21.50 1.38
N ASP A 566 -13.06 20.21 1.68
CA ASP A 566 -12.24 19.22 0.97
C ASP A 566 -12.91 18.61 -0.29
N ARG A 567 -13.76 19.38 -0.97
CA ARG A 567 -14.33 19.03 -2.29
C ARG A 567 -13.25 18.70 -3.33
N ALA A 568 -13.15 17.43 -3.68
CA ALA A 568 -12.13 16.90 -4.59
C ALA A 568 -12.29 17.38 -6.04
N ASP A 569 -13.52 17.66 -6.46
CA ASP A 569 -13.86 18.21 -7.78
C ASP A 569 -13.31 19.64 -7.95
N ARG A 570 -13.52 20.52 -6.95
CA ARG A 570 -12.91 21.86 -6.93
C ARG A 570 -11.38 21.80 -6.85
N TYR A 571 -10.83 20.94 -5.99
CA TYR A 571 -9.37 20.76 -5.89
C TYR A 571 -8.76 20.29 -7.24
N SER A 572 -9.42 19.34 -7.91
CA SER A 572 -9.07 18.88 -9.26
C SER A 572 -9.09 20.04 -10.27
N ALA A 573 -10.18 20.80 -10.34
CA ALA A 573 -10.29 21.91 -11.30
C ALA A 573 -9.22 23.00 -11.10
N ILE A 574 -8.99 23.42 -9.85
CA ILE A 574 -7.91 24.37 -9.50
C ILE A 574 -6.55 23.81 -9.92
N LYS A 575 -6.26 22.55 -9.59
CA LYS A 575 -4.97 21.94 -9.94
C LYS A 575 -4.80 21.75 -11.45
N LYS A 576 -5.85 21.42 -12.20
CA LYS A 576 -5.80 21.35 -13.67
C LYS A 576 -5.48 22.72 -14.28
N LYS A 577 -6.24 23.76 -13.93
CA LYS A 577 -6.03 25.12 -14.47
C LYS A 577 -4.62 25.65 -14.19
N CYS A 578 -4.08 25.38 -13.00
CA CYS A 578 -2.76 25.83 -12.59
C CYS A 578 -1.59 24.96 -13.12
N CYS A 579 -1.81 23.68 -13.44
CA CYS A 579 -0.72 22.73 -13.74
C CYS A 579 -0.79 22.08 -15.14
N ILE A 580 -1.87 22.27 -15.91
CA ILE A 580 -2.03 21.79 -17.29
C ILE A 580 -2.21 22.98 -18.23
N ASP A 581 -3.32 23.72 -18.10
CA ASP A 581 -3.67 24.88 -18.94
C ASP A 581 -2.63 26.04 -18.87
N ARG A 582 -1.91 26.09 -17.75
CA ARG A 582 -0.86 27.06 -17.41
C ARG A 582 0.21 26.37 -16.57
N ALA A 583 1.36 27.03 -16.40
CA ALA A 583 2.51 26.56 -15.62
C ALA A 583 2.66 27.30 -14.27
N ILE A 584 1.56 27.46 -13.53
CA ILE A 584 1.49 28.32 -12.34
C ILE A 584 1.53 27.46 -11.06
N PRO A 585 2.59 27.52 -10.24
CA PRO A 585 2.59 26.85 -8.94
C PRO A 585 1.42 27.33 -8.08
N CYS A 586 0.66 26.41 -7.48
CA CYS A 586 -0.50 26.79 -6.67
C CYS A 586 -0.57 26.10 -5.30
N GLN A 587 -1.09 26.85 -4.34
CA GLN A 587 -1.35 26.46 -2.97
C GLN A 587 -2.86 26.40 -2.74
N VAL A 588 -3.38 25.32 -2.14
CA VAL A 588 -4.80 25.23 -1.77
C VAL A 588 -4.87 25.01 -0.27
N ILE A 589 -5.66 25.83 0.43
CA ILE A 589 -5.79 25.80 1.89
C ILE A 589 -7.28 25.83 2.27
N LYS A 590 -7.64 25.10 3.33
CA LYS A 590 -9.04 25.05 3.79
C LYS A 590 -9.34 26.18 4.76
N GLU A 591 -10.54 26.76 4.69
CA GLU A 591 -11.02 27.78 5.62
C GLU A 591 -10.78 27.36 7.09
N ARG A 592 -11.23 26.15 7.46
CA ARG A 592 -11.03 25.55 8.80
C ARG A 592 -9.57 25.36 9.25
N THR A 593 -8.61 25.56 8.35
CA THR A 593 -7.16 25.45 8.61
C THR A 593 -6.52 26.82 8.84
N ILE A 594 -7.19 27.90 8.44
CA ILE A 594 -6.82 29.28 8.75
C ILE A 594 -7.71 29.93 9.83
N THR A 595 -8.80 29.28 10.26
CA THR A 595 -9.64 29.76 11.39
C THR A 595 -8.86 29.80 12.71
N PRO A 596 -8.73 30.97 13.37
CA PRO A 596 -8.15 31.07 14.72
C PRO A 596 -8.89 30.22 15.74
N LYS A 597 -8.18 29.39 16.51
CA LYS A 597 -8.81 28.65 17.61
C LYS A 597 -9.12 29.60 18.76
N ASN A 598 -10.38 29.63 19.20
CA ASN A 598 -10.87 30.51 20.26
C ASN A 598 -10.50 31.99 20.00
N GLY A 599 -10.56 32.44 18.74
CA GLY A 599 -10.17 33.79 18.32
C GLY A 599 -8.65 34.07 18.31
N ASN A 600 -7.81 33.17 18.84
CA ASN A 600 -6.38 33.43 19.02
C ASN A 600 -5.58 33.18 17.72
N VAL A 601 -5.31 34.25 16.97
CA VAL A 601 -4.54 34.24 15.71
C VAL A 601 -3.16 33.59 15.87
N ARG A 602 -2.50 33.66 17.04
CA ARG A 602 -1.20 33.01 17.27
C ARG A 602 -1.23 31.49 17.09
N THR A 603 -2.41 30.86 17.19
CA THR A 603 -2.58 29.42 16.94
C THR A 603 -2.31 29.03 15.48
N LEU A 604 -2.42 29.98 14.55
CA LEU A 604 -2.14 29.80 13.12
C LEU A 604 -0.65 29.76 12.79
N MET A 605 0.23 30.27 13.65
CA MET A 605 1.67 30.38 13.37
C MET A 605 2.29 29.04 12.96
N SER A 606 1.91 27.94 13.61
CA SER A 606 2.39 26.58 13.27
C SER A 606 1.92 26.07 11.90
N VAL A 607 0.82 26.61 11.38
CA VAL A 607 0.32 26.35 10.02
C VAL A 607 1.06 27.25 9.02
N ALA A 608 1.19 28.54 9.33
CA ALA A 608 1.92 29.51 8.53
C ALA A 608 3.38 29.08 8.31
N THR A 609 4.09 28.59 9.34
CA THR A 609 5.42 27.95 9.22
C THR A 609 5.49 26.93 8.10
N LYS A 610 4.53 25.99 8.04
CA LYS A 610 4.54 24.90 7.06
C LYS A 610 4.14 25.39 5.67
N VAL A 611 3.20 26.34 5.59
CA VAL A 611 2.82 26.96 4.31
C VAL A 611 3.96 27.79 3.73
N VAL A 612 4.67 28.61 4.52
CA VAL A 612 5.82 29.42 4.06
C VAL A 612 6.94 28.52 3.50
N ILE A 613 7.25 27.41 4.17
CA ILE A 613 8.19 26.39 3.67
C ILE A 613 7.72 25.81 2.33
N GLN A 614 6.44 25.43 2.24
CA GLN A 614 5.84 24.84 1.03
C GLN A 614 5.77 25.83 -0.15
N LEU A 615 5.51 27.12 0.11
CA LEU A 615 5.52 28.20 -0.88
C LEU A 615 6.93 28.35 -1.48
N ASN A 616 7.97 28.38 -0.64
CA ASN A 616 9.36 28.48 -1.10
C ASN A 616 9.76 27.29 -2.00
N CYS A 617 9.41 26.06 -1.61
CA CYS A 617 9.64 24.85 -2.42
C CYS A 617 8.99 24.93 -3.81
N LYS A 618 7.79 25.52 -3.90
CA LYS A 618 7.02 25.65 -5.15
C LYS A 618 7.61 26.65 -6.12
N LEU A 619 8.37 27.63 -5.62
CA LEU A 619 9.13 28.59 -6.42
C LEU A 619 10.53 28.06 -6.83
N GLY A 620 10.99 26.96 -6.22
CA GLY A 620 12.32 26.39 -6.44
C GLY A 620 13.36 26.71 -5.35
N GLY A 621 12.94 27.28 -4.21
CA GLY A 621 13.79 27.47 -3.05
C GLY A 621 14.02 26.18 -2.25
N ILE A 622 15.04 26.20 -1.40
CA ILE A 622 15.54 25.05 -0.65
C ILE A 622 15.40 25.37 0.86
N PRO A 623 14.49 24.73 1.59
CA PRO A 623 14.31 25.03 3.02
C PRO A 623 15.49 24.62 3.90
N TRP A 624 16.06 23.43 3.67
CA TRP A 624 17.26 22.93 4.36
C TRP A 624 18.01 21.92 3.50
N MET A 625 19.22 21.55 3.92
CA MET A 625 19.97 20.42 3.35
C MET A 625 20.51 19.50 4.45
N VAL A 626 21.19 18.42 4.04
CA VAL A 626 22.05 17.57 4.87
C VAL A 626 23.35 17.39 4.09
N LYS A 627 24.50 17.29 4.79
CA LYS A 627 25.82 17.16 4.15
C LYS A 627 25.88 15.93 3.23
N ASN A 628 25.91 16.18 1.92
CA ASN A 628 26.07 15.16 0.88
C ASN A 628 27.57 14.78 0.74
N PRO A 629 27.98 13.53 1.05
CA PRO A 629 29.38 13.09 0.87
C PRO A 629 29.75 12.73 -0.57
N LEU A 630 28.82 12.73 -1.53
CA LEU A 630 29.07 12.30 -2.91
C LEU A 630 29.07 13.48 -3.89
N SER A 631 30.20 13.65 -4.59
CA SER A 631 30.30 14.54 -5.76
C SER A 631 29.79 13.86 -7.04
N SER A 632 29.25 14.66 -7.96
CA SER A 632 28.68 14.23 -9.26
C SER A 632 27.72 13.04 -9.15
N VAL A 633 26.55 13.29 -8.55
CA VAL A 633 25.52 12.27 -8.27
C VAL A 633 24.13 12.75 -8.63
N MET A 634 23.35 11.87 -9.27
CA MET A 634 21.92 12.01 -9.48
C MET A 634 21.19 10.94 -8.66
N ILE A 635 20.36 11.36 -7.71
CA ILE A 635 19.51 10.47 -6.92
C ILE A 635 18.11 10.50 -7.54
N VAL A 636 17.59 9.35 -7.94
CA VAL A 636 16.32 9.18 -8.64
C VAL A 636 15.35 8.41 -7.76
N GLY A 637 14.08 8.82 -7.73
CA GLY A 637 12.98 8.10 -7.12
C GLY A 637 11.91 7.81 -8.17
N PHE A 638 11.36 6.60 -8.15
CA PHE A 638 10.28 6.20 -9.05
C PHE A 638 9.14 5.48 -8.30
N ASP A 639 7.91 5.88 -8.57
CA ASP A 639 6.67 5.27 -8.04
C ASP A 639 5.56 5.29 -9.10
N VAL A 640 4.61 4.35 -8.98
CA VAL A 640 3.51 4.17 -9.95
C VAL A 640 2.15 4.23 -9.23
N CYS A 641 1.23 5.06 -9.72
CA CYS A 641 -0.14 5.14 -9.22
C CYS A 641 -1.17 4.88 -10.31
N HIS A 642 -2.09 3.94 -10.07
CA HIS A 642 -3.26 3.70 -10.92
C HIS A 642 -4.24 4.89 -10.88
N ASP A 643 -4.86 5.21 -12.01
CA ASP A 643 -5.90 6.24 -12.14
C ASP A 643 -7.20 5.81 -11.44
N THR A 644 -7.88 6.73 -10.78
CA THR A 644 -9.16 6.44 -10.07
C THR A 644 -10.39 6.49 -10.95
N ARG A 645 -10.35 7.24 -12.04
CA ARG A 645 -11.44 7.34 -13.03
C ARG A 645 -11.37 6.19 -14.02
N ASP A 646 -10.15 5.82 -14.43
CA ASP A 646 -9.91 4.74 -15.39
C ASP A 646 -8.89 3.71 -14.90
N LYS A 647 -9.40 2.58 -14.39
CA LYS A 647 -8.57 1.49 -13.83
C LYS A 647 -7.79 0.69 -14.90
N SER A 648 -7.87 1.05 -16.18
CA SER A 648 -6.96 0.56 -17.23
C SER A 648 -5.68 1.38 -17.34
N LYS A 649 -5.59 2.54 -16.65
CA LYS A 649 -4.48 3.50 -16.79
C LYS A 649 -3.71 3.67 -15.48
N SER A 650 -2.41 3.90 -15.63
CA SER A 650 -1.46 4.16 -14.53
C SER A 650 -0.51 5.29 -14.92
N TYR A 651 0.08 5.95 -13.93
CA TYR A 651 1.12 6.95 -14.15
C TYR A 651 2.38 6.61 -13.37
N GLY A 652 3.50 6.51 -14.06
CA GLY A 652 4.84 6.37 -13.48
C GLY A 652 5.50 7.74 -13.36
N ALA A 653 5.82 8.15 -12.14
CA ALA A 653 6.50 9.41 -11.86
C ALA A 653 7.97 9.17 -11.53
N LEU A 654 8.86 9.87 -12.24
CA LEU A 654 10.28 9.95 -11.92
C LEU A 654 10.59 11.32 -11.32
N VAL A 655 11.24 11.36 -10.16
CA VAL A 655 11.79 12.59 -9.57
C VAL A 655 13.27 12.39 -9.31
N ALA A 656 14.09 13.36 -9.70
CA ALA A 656 15.53 13.34 -9.51
C ALA A 656 16.02 14.57 -8.73
N THR A 657 16.91 14.33 -7.77
CA THR A 657 17.72 15.35 -7.09
C THR A 657 19.15 15.23 -7.61
N MET A 658 19.77 16.34 -8.01
CA MET A 658 21.01 16.36 -8.77
C MET A 658 22.07 17.23 -8.09
N TYR A 659 23.30 16.71 -7.96
CA TYR A 659 24.46 17.40 -7.40
C TYR A 659 25.68 17.27 -8.32
N ALA A 660 26.32 18.39 -8.65
CA ALA A 660 27.55 18.43 -9.45
C ALA A 660 28.77 18.86 -8.60
N THR A 661 29.98 18.49 -9.02
CA THR A 661 31.22 18.57 -8.21
C THR A 661 31.55 19.95 -7.63
N LYS A 662 31.12 21.05 -8.27
CA LYS A 662 31.34 22.44 -7.82
C LYS A 662 30.05 23.15 -7.36
N HIS A 663 28.94 22.42 -7.21
CA HIS A 663 27.63 23.00 -6.86
C HIS A 663 27.12 22.44 -5.53
N ILE A 664 27.07 23.31 -4.52
CA ILE A 664 26.54 23.01 -3.18
C ILE A 664 25.02 22.81 -3.22
N GLU A 665 24.32 23.61 -4.04
CA GLU A 665 22.87 23.54 -4.18
C GLU A 665 22.42 22.33 -5.03
N PRO A 666 21.49 21.49 -4.57
CA PRO A 666 20.81 20.53 -5.41
C PRO A 666 19.93 21.22 -6.47
N LYS A 667 19.86 20.61 -7.65
CA LYS A 667 18.81 20.89 -8.64
C LYS A 667 17.79 19.75 -8.66
N TYR A 668 16.57 20.05 -9.08
CA TYR A 668 15.46 19.11 -9.12
C TYR A 668 14.95 18.95 -10.54
N PHE A 669 14.55 17.72 -10.87
CA PHE A 669 13.83 17.40 -12.10
C PHE A 669 12.70 16.43 -11.76
N SER A 670 11.57 16.54 -12.45
CA SER A 670 10.42 15.67 -12.26
C SER A 670 9.70 15.49 -13.58
N VAL A 671 9.34 14.25 -13.91
CA VAL A 671 8.61 13.90 -15.13
C VAL A 671 7.63 12.77 -14.80
N ILE A 672 6.52 12.73 -15.52
CA ILE A 672 5.50 11.68 -15.34
C ILE A 672 4.99 11.23 -16.71
N GLU A 673 4.82 9.92 -16.87
CA GLU A 673 4.26 9.32 -18.08
C GLU A 673 2.99 8.53 -17.75
N ARG A 674 2.17 8.28 -18.78
CA ARG A 674 0.91 7.53 -18.69
C ARG A 674 1.08 6.19 -19.39
N HIS A 675 0.65 5.13 -18.75
CA HIS A 675 0.84 3.74 -19.18
C HIS A 675 -0.49 3.00 -19.16
N GLU A 676 -0.64 1.97 -19.99
CA GLU A 676 -1.72 1.01 -19.86
C GLU A 676 -1.39 -0.07 -18.81
N ARG A 677 -2.43 -0.70 -18.27
CA ARG A 677 -2.35 -1.61 -17.12
C ARG A 677 -1.60 -2.90 -17.46
N GLY A 678 -0.31 -2.89 -17.17
CA GLY A 678 0.64 -3.98 -17.45
C GLY A 678 1.97 -3.47 -18.02
N GLU A 679 1.98 -2.29 -18.62
CA GLU A 679 3.16 -1.63 -19.20
C GLU A 679 4.05 -0.92 -18.16
N GLU A 680 3.63 -0.92 -16.89
CA GLU A 680 4.22 -0.22 -15.73
C GLU A 680 5.67 -0.63 -15.38
N LEU A 681 6.24 -1.57 -16.13
CA LEU A 681 7.52 -2.25 -15.93
C LEU A 681 8.36 -2.31 -17.24
N SER A 682 8.21 -1.29 -18.10
CA SER A 682 8.79 -1.24 -19.46
C SER A 682 9.78 -0.08 -19.65
N ASN A 683 10.17 0.20 -20.91
CA ASN A 683 11.26 1.11 -21.29
C ASN A 683 11.14 2.57 -20.79
N PHE A 684 9.99 2.97 -20.24
CA PHE A 684 9.75 4.31 -19.69
C PHE A 684 10.72 4.71 -18.57
N MET A 685 11.25 3.78 -17.77
CA MET A 685 12.24 4.16 -16.75
C MET A 685 13.55 4.66 -17.42
N ALA A 686 13.96 4.01 -18.50
CA ALA A 686 15.16 4.41 -19.24
C ALA A 686 14.96 5.73 -20.00
N SER A 687 13.80 5.93 -20.65
CA SER A 687 13.49 7.20 -21.35
C SER A 687 13.47 8.39 -20.39
N ASN A 688 12.88 8.24 -19.19
CA ASN A 688 12.80 9.32 -18.21
C ASN A 688 14.14 9.60 -17.52
N ILE A 689 15.03 8.62 -17.39
CA ILE A 689 16.43 8.86 -17.00
C ILE A 689 17.17 9.64 -18.09
N VAL A 690 16.98 9.35 -19.38
CA VAL A 690 17.57 10.16 -20.46
C VAL A 690 17.06 11.61 -20.43
N LYS A 691 15.78 11.84 -20.12
CA LYS A 691 15.26 13.21 -19.88
C LYS A 691 15.93 13.88 -18.67
N ALA A 692 16.09 13.16 -17.56
CA ALA A 692 16.77 13.67 -16.37
C ALA A 692 18.24 14.04 -16.65
N LEU A 693 18.95 13.25 -17.46
CA LEU A 693 20.34 13.54 -17.88
C LEU A 693 20.42 14.78 -18.78
N ARG A 694 19.46 14.99 -19.69
CA ARG A 694 19.35 16.24 -20.46
C ARG A 694 19.07 17.44 -19.56
N SER A 695 18.22 17.30 -18.54
CA SER A 695 18.01 18.34 -17.54
C SER A 695 19.27 18.60 -16.70
N TYR A 696 20.06 17.58 -16.37
CA TYR A 696 21.33 17.72 -15.67
C TYR A 696 22.32 18.55 -16.50
N GLN A 697 22.48 18.24 -17.80
CA GLN A 697 23.29 19.03 -18.73
C GLN A 697 22.76 20.49 -18.87
N SER A 698 21.44 20.67 -18.91
CA SER A 698 20.82 22.01 -18.92
C SER A 698 21.07 22.82 -17.64
N GLU A 699 21.35 22.18 -16.50
CA GLU A 699 21.54 22.84 -15.21
C GLU A 699 23.01 23.05 -14.81
N PHE A 700 23.92 22.21 -15.31
CA PHE A 700 25.34 22.19 -14.93
C PHE A 700 26.32 22.34 -16.10
N GLY A 701 25.84 22.41 -17.34
CA GLY A 701 26.64 22.66 -18.55
C GLY A 701 26.59 21.52 -19.57
N THR A 702 26.68 21.88 -20.85
CA THR A 702 26.75 20.93 -21.97
C THR A 702 27.89 19.93 -21.78
N GLY A 703 27.60 18.64 -21.97
CA GLY A 703 28.57 17.55 -21.76
C GLY A 703 28.74 17.11 -20.31
N VAL A 704 28.39 17.94 -19.31
CA VAL A 704 28.52 17.58 -17.88
C VAL A 704 27.44 16.57 -17.50
N LEU A 705 27.85 15.40 -17.01
CA LEU A 705 26.95 14.29 -16.64
C LEU A 705 27.21 13.84 -15.19
N PRO A 706 26.22 13.24 -14.50
CA PRO A 706 26.45 12.65 -13.19
C PRO A 706 27.35 11.43 -13.32
N ARG A 707 28.33 11.28 -12.44
CA ARG A 707 29.16 10.07 -12.40
C ARG A 707 28.40 8.89 -11.78
N ARG A 708 27.63 9.15 -10.72
CA ARG A 708 26.79 8.14 -10.05
C ARG A 708 25.30 8.41 -10.23
N ILE A 709 24.53 7.35 -10.48
CA ILE A 709 23.06 7.40 -10.60
C ILE A 709 22.47 6.38 -9.63
N LEU A 710 21.86 6.85 -8.54
CA LEU A 710 21.23 6.00 -7.52
C LEU A 710 19.71 6.04 -7.70
N VAL A 711 19.12 4.93 -8.15
CA VAL A 711 17.67 4.79 -8.40
C VAL A 711 17.02 4.05 -7.24
N TYR A 712 16.11 4.73 -6.53
CA TYR A 712 15.24 4.15 -5.51
C TYR A 712 13.84 3.89 -6.10
N ARG A 713 13.48 2.62 -6.24
CA ARG A 713 12.26 2.14 -6.92
C ARG A 713 11.25 1.63 -5.89
N ASP A 714 10.17 2.39 -5.68
CA ASP A 714 9.07 2.02 -4.80
C ASP A 714 8.05 1.12 -5.54
N GLY A 715 7.13 0.50 -4.80
CA GLY A 715 5.97 -0.21 -5.33
C GLY A 715 6.19 -1.62 -5.88
N VAL A 716 7.44 -2.13 -5.94
CA VAL A 716 7.76 -3.44 -6.55
C VAL A 716 7.61 -4.59 -5.55
N GLY A 717 6.62 -5.47 -5.76
CA GLY A 717 6.46 -6.70 -4.99
C GLY A 717 7.42 -7.81 -5.42
N ASP A 718 7.69 -8.77 -4.53
CA ASP A 718 8.59 -9.92 -4.78
C ASP A 718 8.31 -10.64 -6.12
N GLY A 719 7.04 -10.81 -6.49
CA GLY A 719 6.65 -11.47 -7.75
C GLY A 719 6.87 -10.64 -9.05
N GLN A 720 7.27 -9.37 -8.94
CA GLN A 720 7.63 -8.51 -10.07
C GLN A 720 9.15 -8.26 -10.14
N LEU A 721 9.91 -8.67 -9.12
CA LEU A 721 11.34 -8.39 -8.96
C LEU A 721 12.17 -8.85 -10.17
N ARG A 722 11.85 -10.02 -10.75
CA ARG A 722 12.51 -10.53 -11.95
C ARG A 722 12.35 -9.60 -13.14
N GLN A 723 11.13 -9.13 -13.40
CA GLN A 723 10.83 -8.26 -14.54
C GLN A 723 11.58 -6.91 -14.44
N VAL A 724 11.76 -6.39 -13.22
CA VAL A 724 12.56 -5.18 -12.98
C VAL A 724 14.05 -5.43 -13.27
N VAL A 725 14.62 -6.54 -12.80
CA VAL A 725 16.03 -6.91 -13.07
C VAL A 725 16.26 -7.19 -14.56
N ASP A 726 15.39 -7.97 -15.20
CA ASP A 726 15.54 -8.36 -16.60
C ASP A 726 15.25 -7.22 -17.59
N HIS A 727 14.28 -6.33 -17.32
CA HIS A 727 13.85 -5.30 -18.27
C HIS A 727 14.22 -3.87 -17.85
N GLU A 728 13.80 -3.40 -16.66
CA GLU A 728 14.07 -2.02 -16.24
C GLU A 728 15.59 -1.76 -16.14
N VAL A 729 16.34 -2.61 -15.43
CA VAL A 729 17.79 -2.44 -15.25
C VAL A 729 18.55 -2.55 -16.57
N ARG A 730 18.23 -3.54 -17.40
CA ARG A 730 18.88 -3.75 -18.72
C ARG A 730 18.67 -2.54 -19.64
N SER A 731 17.42 -2.09 -19.79
CA SER A 731 17.05 -0.93 -20.62
C SER A 731 17.68 0.38 -20.13
N MET A 732 17.79 0.57 -18.80
CA MET A 732 18.55 1.67 -18.21
C MET A 732 20.04 1.61 -18.61
N LYS A 733 20.72 0.47 -18.44
CA LYS A 733 22.15 0.35 -18.77
C LYS A 733 22.43 0.58 -20.26
N GLU A 734 21.61 0.04 -21.15
CA GLU A 734 21.75 0.28 -22.60
C GLU A 734 21.60 1.76 -22.96
N SER A 735 20.64 2.46 -22.33
CA SER A 735 20.40 3.88 -22.56
C SER A 735 21.52 4.75 -21.99
N LEU A 736 22.06 4.39 -20.83
CA LEU A 736 23.23 5.04 -20.24
C LEU A 736 24.48 4.84 -21.11
N ASN A 737 24.74 3.62 -21.59
CA ASN A 737 25.85 3.34 -22.50
C ASN A 737 25.77 4.19 -23.78
N LYS A 738 24.57 4.41 -24.33
CA LYS A 738 24.35 5.28 -25.50
C LYS A 738 24.62 6.76 -25.19
N VAL A 739 24.14 7.28 -24.06
CA VAL A 739 24.36 8.69 -23.66
C VAL A 739 25.83 8.97 -23.30
N TYR A 740 26.51 8.03 -22.67
CA TYR A 740 27.91 8.18 -22.21
C TYR A 740 28.94 7.70 -23.26
N ALA A 741 28.51 7.23 -24.44
CA ALA A 741 29.42 6.71 -25.48
C ALA A 741 30.52 7.70 -25.89
N ASN A 742 30.20 9.01 -25.90
CA ASN A 742 31.14 10.07 -26.25
C ASN A 742 31.94 10.60 -25.04
N ASN A 743 31.65 10.14 -23.82
CA ASN A 743 32.39 10.53 -22.62
C ASN A 743 33.61 9.60 -22.42
N LYS A 744 34.80 10.13 -22.70
CA LYS A 744 36.08 9.40 -22.55
C LYS A 744 36.63 9.40 -21.12
N GLU A 745 36.15 10.27 -20.24
CA GLU A 745 36.67 10.42 -18.87
C GLU A 745 36.06 9.41 -17.89
N TYR A 746 34.76 9.15 -17.99
CA TYR A 746 34.04 8.26 -17.08
C TYR A 746 32.76 7.68 -17.70
N LYS A 747 32.46 6.43 -17.31
CA LYS A 747 31.18 5.77 -17.58
C LYS A 747 30.19 6.07 -16.44
N ALA A 748 28.90 5.96 -16.72
CA ALA A 748 27.86 6.02 -15.69
C ALA A 748 28.02 4.87 -14.68
N GLN A 749 27.93 5.18 -13.39
CA GLN A 749 27.89 4.19 -12.31
C GLN A 749 26.44 4.07 -11.82
N LEU A 750 25.71 3.03 -12.27
CA LEU A 750 24.30 2.82 -11.91
C LEU A 750 24.16 1.96 -10.65
N THR A 751 23.30 2.40 -9.73
CA THR A 751 22.85 1.61 -8.57
C THR A 751 21.33 1.63 -8.54
N VAL A 752 20.70 0.46 -8.36
CA VAL A 752 19.24 0.32 -8.31
C VAL A 752 18.84 -0.39 -7.02
N VAL A 753 17.98 0.24 -6.24
CA VAL A 753 17.54 -0.19 -4.92
C VAL A 753 16.01 -0.24 -4.89
N ILE A 754 15.44 -1.43 -4.69
CA ILE A 754 14.00 -1.58 -4.45
C ILE A 754 13.69 -1.14 -3.02
N VAL A 755 12.69 -0.26 -2.86
CA VAL A 755 12.25 0.29 -1.57
C VAL A 755 10.88 -0.28 -1.24
N ASN A 756 10.78 -1.07 -0.16
CA ASN A 756 9.56 -1.74 0.26
C ASN A 756 9.14 -1.31 1.67
N LYS A 757 8.22 -0.32 1.72
CA LYS A 757 7.62 0.27 2.93
C LYS A 757 6.39 -0.49 3.49
N ARG A 758 5.95 -1.57 2.83
CA ARG A 758 4.76 -2.37 3.19
C ARG A 758 5.14 -3.82 3.51
N ILE A 759 5.85 -4.01 4.62
CA ILE A 759 6.40 -5.30 5.04
C ILE A 759 5.79 -5.81 6.37
N ASN A 760 5.88 -7.11 6.60
CA ASN A 760 5.42 -7.77 7.83
C ASN A 760 6.44 -7.64 8.98
N THR A 761 7.73 -7.47 8.67
CA THR A 761 8.85 -7.33 9.62
C THR A 761 8.63 -6.20 10.62
N ARG A 762 8.78 -6.50 11.91
CA ARG A 762 8.79 -5.54 13.03
C ARG A 762 10.05 -5.74 13.85
N LEU A 763 10.55 -4.64 14.40
CA LEU A 763 11.75 -4.58 15.24
C LEU A 763 11.40 -3.86 16.54
N PHE A 764 11.96 -4.33 17.64
CA PHE A 764 11.68 -3.84 18.99
C PHE A 764 12.99 -3.67 19.78
N MET A 765 13.17 -2.51 20.41
CA MET A 765 14.29 -2.24 21.31
C MET A 765 13.81 -2.43 22.75
N GLY A 766 14.01 -3.63 23.28
CA GLY A 766 13.27 -4.09 24.46
C GLY A 766 11.76 -4.11 24.16
N GLU A 767 10.98 -3.38 24.96
CA GLU A 767 9.53 -3.20 24.79
C GLU A 767 9.15 -1.90 24.06
N ARG A 768 10.13 -1.21 23.44
CA ARG A 768 9.96 0.10 22.80
C ARG A 768 10.22 0.02 21.29
N ASN A 769 9.76 1.03 20.56
CA ASN A 769 10.17 1.23 19.17
C ASN A 769 11.68 1.55 19.12
N PRO A 770 12.47 0.96 18.20
CA PRO A 770 13.82 1.42 17.93
C PRO A 770 13.83 2.86 17.38
N PRO A 771 14.89 3.64 17.65
CA PRO A 771 14.98 5.03 17.21
C PRO A 771 15.22 5.18 15.69
N PRO A 772 14.95 6.37 15.12
CA PRO A 772 15.50 6.79 13.84
C PRO A 772 16.98 6.46 13.66
N GLY A 773 17.36 6.02 12.46
CA GLY A 773 18.71 5.59 12.14
C GLY A 773 19.03 4.13 12.48
N THR A 774 18.08 3.35 13.02
CA THR A 774 18.30 1.92 13.31
C THR A 774 18.32 1.10 12.01
N VAL A 775 19.41 0.35 11.80
CA VAL A 775 19.65 -0.56 10.66
C VAL A 775 19.78 -2.01 11.13
N VAL A 776 19.20 -2.94 10.36
CA VAL A 776 19.41 -4.39 10.48
C VAL A 776 19.73 -4.97 9.10
N ASP A 777 20.88 -5.61 8.97
CA ASP A 777 21.47 -6.09 7.72
C ASP A 777 22.04 -7.52 7.82
N ASP A 778 21.64 -8.26 8.86
CA ASP A 778 21.98 -9.66 9.12
C ASP A 778 20.78 -10.42 9.71
N VAL A 779 20.89 -11.74 9.81
CA VAL A 779 19.97 -12.71 10.43
C VAL A 779 18.58 -12.80 9.80
N ILE A 780 17.79 -11.71 9.78
CA ILE A 780 16.43 -11.65 9.19
C ILE A 780 16.41 -11.11 7.74
N THR A 781 17.55 -10.72 7.20
CA THR A 781 17.73 -10.46 5.76
C THR A 781 17.66 -11.76 4.95
N LEU A 782 17.76 -11.67 3.61
CA LEU A 782 17.63 -12.82 2.72
C LEU A 782 18.97 -13.18 2.04
N PRO A 783 19.40 -14.46 2.09
CA PRO A 783 20.75 -14.85 1.66
C PRO A 783 20.97 -14.57 0.16
N GLU A 784 19.92 -14.71 -0.66
CA GLU A 784 19.96 -14.44 -2.11
C GLU A 784 20.00 -12.95 -2.47
N ARG A 785 19.97 -12.05 -1.48
CA ARG A 785 19.82 -10.59 -1.66
C ARG A 785 20.92 -9.77 -1.00
N THR A 786 21.19 -8.61 -1.57
CA THR A 786 21.98 -7.54 -0.94
C THR A 786 20.99 -6.55 -0.30
N ASP A 787 20.29 -7.02 0.73
CA ASP A 787 19.19 -6.30 1.38
C ASP A 787 19.49 -5.88 2.84
N PHE A 788 18.77 -4.85 3.30
CA PHE A 788 18.79 -4.36 4.67
C PHE A 788 17.45 -3.70 5.05
N PHE A 789 17.19 -3.62 6.34
CA PHE A 789 16.08 -2.86 6.93
C PHE A 789 16.61 -1.57 7.55
N LEU A 790 15.88 -0.46 7.37
CA LEU A 790 16.16 0.82 8.03
C LEU A 790 14.87 1.39 8.63
N ILE A 791 14.93 1.76 9.91
CA ILE A 791 13.96 2.62 10.58
C ILE A 791 14.51 4.04 10.49
N SER A 792 14.00 4.83 9.56
CA SER A 792 14.36 6.25 9.43
C SER A 792 13.43 7.18 10.22
N GLN A 793 12.16 6.83 10.42
CA GLN A 793 11.12 7.72 10.94
C GLN A 793 10.61 7.30 12.33
N ALA A 794 10.52 8.26 13.26
CA ALA A 794 9.91 8.06 14.57
C ALA A 794 8.38 8.01 14.49
N VAL A 795 7.74 7.23 15.38
CA VAL A 795 6.27 7.13 15.47
C VAL A 795 5.80 7.41 16.91
N ARG A 796 4.88 8.37 17.04
CA ARG A 796 4.33 8.82 18.35
C ARG A 796 3.27 7.88 18.94
N GLN A 797 2.78 6.91 18.16
CA GLN A 797 1.76 5.93 18.55
C GLN A 797 1.93 4.63 17.75
N GLY A 798 1.71 3.49 18.41
CA GLY A 798 1.82 2.17 17.81
C GLY A 798 3.26 1.71 17.58
N THR A 799 3.41 0.54 16.95
CA THR A 799 4.72 -0.01 16.54
C THR A 799 5.23 0.66 15.27
N VAL A 800 6.54 0.93 15.20
CA VAL A 800 7.20 1.37 13.97
C VAL A 800 7.31 0.23 12.94
N SER A 801 7.12 0.55 11.66
CA SER A 801 7.50 -0.35 10.57
C SER A 801 8.88 0.07 10.05
N PRO A 802 9.88 -0.83 10.00
CA PRO A 802 11.03 -0.62 9.14
C PRO A 802 10.59 -0.50 7.67
N THR A 803 11.48 0.07 6.85
CA THR A 803 11.43 -0.04 5.39
C THR A 803 12.54 -1.01 4.97
N ALA A 804 12.20 -1.95 4.07
CA ALA A 804 13.18 -2.85 3.46
C ALA A 804 13.78 -2.21 2.21
N TYR A 805 15.09 -2.39 2.03
CA TYR A 805 15.85 -1.94 0.87
C TYR A 805 16.57 -3.15 0.28
N ASN A 806 16.36 -3.47 -0.98
CA ASN A 806 17.10 -4.53 -1.69
C ASN A 806 17.92 -3.89 -2.82
N VAL A 807 19.24 -3.96 -2.74
CA VAL A 807 20.13 -3.54 -3.83
C VAL A 807 20.12 -4.64 -4.88
N ILE A 808 19.53 -4.34 -6.04
CA ILE A 808 19.37 -5.28 -7.16
C ILE A 808 20.43 -5.09 -8.24
N TYR A 809 21.09 -3.94 -8.22
CA TYR A 809 22.18 -3.61 -9.12
C TYR A 809 23.08 -2.54 -8.49
N ASP A 810 24.40 -2.65 -8.62
CA ASP A 810 25.34 -1.63 -8.10
C ASP A 810 26.68 -1.57 -8.86
N GLU A 811 27.01 -0.37 -9.35
CA GLU A 811 28.31 0.01 -9.90
C GLU A 811 28.92 1.24 -9.17
N SER A 812 28.32 1.71 -8.07
CA SER A 812 28.72 2.97 -7.39
C SER A 812 30.15 2.98 -6.83
N GLY A 813 30.70 1.80 -6.56
CA GLY A 813 31.96 1.61 -5.84
C GLY A 813 31.86 1.93 -4.34
N LEU A 814 30.64 1.98 -3.79
CA LEU A 814 30.39 2.24 -2.37
C LEU A 814 30.27 0.92 -1.59
N LYS A 815 30.75 0.89 -0.34
CA LYS A 815 30.49 -0.22 0.58
C LYS A 815 29.03 -0.21 1.02
N SER A 816 28.47 -1.36 1.38
CA SER A 816 27.07 -1.47 1.87
C SER A 816 26.77 -0.52 3.04
N ASP A 817 27.71 -0.34 3.97
CA ASP A 817 27.62 0.65 5.05
C ASP A 817 27.43 2.10 4.53
N GLN A 818 28.18 2.47 3.48
CA GLN A 818 28.09 3.80 2.87
C GLN A 818 26.76 3.98 2.15
N LEU A 819 26.23 2.95 1.48
CA LEU A 819 24.90 2.96 0.86
C LEU A 819 23.77 3.06 1.91
N GLN A 820 23.89 2.36 3.04
CA GLN A 820 22.94 2.45 4.15
C GLN A 820 22.93 3.86 4.78
N VAL A 821 24.11 4.40 5.10
CA VAL A 821 24.27 5.77 5.62
C VAL A 821 23.75 6.80 4.62
N TYR A 822 24.06 6.65 3.33
CA TYR A 822 23.55 7.54 2.29
C TYR A 822 22.03 7.48 2.16
N THR A 823 21.46 6.27 2.19
CA THR A 823 20.01 6.06 2.19
C THR A 823 19.34 6.75 3.39
N SER A 824 19.94 6.66 4.58
CA SER A 824 19.48 7.40 5.76
C SER A 824 19.49 8.91 5.53
N LYS A 825 20.58 9.49 5.01
CA LYS A 825 20.65 10.92 4.63
C LYS A 825 19.52 11.32 3.69
N GLN A 826 19.22 10.52 2.67
CA GLN A 826 18.15 10.82 1.71
C GLN A 826 16.74 10.85 2.34
N THR A 827 16.52 10.18 3.49
CA THR A 827 15.22 10.25 4.22
C THR A 827 14.97 11.58 4.94
N HIS A 828 15.97 12.46 5.03
CA HIS A 828 15.88 13.75 5.71
C HIS A 828 15.53 14.92 4.78
N LEU A 829 15.42 14.71 3.46
CA LEU A 829 15.34 15.77 2.44
C LEU A 829 13.93 16.01 1.86
N TYR A 830 12.87 15.58 2.55
CA TYR A 830 11.48 15.74 2.09
C TYR A 830 10.81 16.97 2.70
N TYR A 831 10.76 18.08 1.96
CA TYR A 831 10.47 19.41 2.51
C TYR A 831 9.04 19.67 3.03
N ASN A 832 8.09 18.75 2.78
CA ASN A 832 6.73 18.85 3.33
C ASN A 832 6.63 18.28 4.77
N TRP A 833 7.75 17.84 5.36
CA TRP A 833 7.83 17.34 6.74
C TRP A 833 9.16 17.76 7.37
N CYS A 834 9.13 18.49 8.49
CA CYS A 834 10.33 19.00 9.17
C CYS A 834 10.97 17.93 10.08
N GLY A 835 11.20 16.74 9.52
CA GLY A 835 11.70 15.56 10.18
C GLY A 835 12.06 14.47 9.17
N SER A 836 12.56 13.33 9.62
CA SER A 836 12.78 12.18 8.74
C SER A 836 11.47 11.51 8.31
N VAL A 837 11.48 10.85 7.16
CA VAL A 837 10.36 10.06 6.62
C VAL A 837 10.77 8.62 6.30
N ALA A 838 9.81 7.69 6.23
CA ALA A 838 10.08 6.24 6.11
C ALA A 838 10.84 5.79 4.83
N VAL A 839 10.95 6.64 3.81
CA VAL A 839 11.59 6.34 2.51
C VAL A 839 12.47 7.52 2.06
N PRO A 840 13.40 7.33 1.10
CA PRO A 840 14.16 8.43 0.52
C PRO A 840 13.25 9.53 -0.03
N ALA A 841 13.64 10.79 0.12
CA ALA A 841 12.82 11.93 -0.24
C ALA A 841 12.34 11.88 -1.70
N VAL A 842 13.19 11.42 -2.61
CA VAL A 842 12.86 11.23 -4.03
C VAL A 842 11.70 10.24 -4.26
N CYS A 843 11.59 9.16 -3.48
CA CYS A 843 10.44 8.24 -3.55
C CYS A 843 9.17 8.91 -3.06
N GLN A 844 9.27 9.68 -1.97
CA GLN A 844 8.13 10.40 -1.42
C GLN A 844 7.67 11.55 -2.33
N TYR A 845 8.58 12.18 -3.07
CA TYR A 845 8.28 13.15 -4.12
C TYR A 845 7.64 12.48 -5.35
N ALA A 846 8.18 11.36 -5.84
CA ALA A 846 7.60 10.58 -6.94
C ALA A 846 6.17 10.11 -6.62
N HIS A 847 5.97 9.52 -5.44
CA HIS A 847 4.64 9.15 -4.93
C HIS A 847 3.69 10.35 -4.87
N LYS A 848 4.17 11.53 -4.45
CA LYS A 848 3.35 12.75 -4.41
C LYS A 848 2.93 13.24 -5.80
N LEU A 849 3.82 13.19 -6.78
CA LEU A 849 3.53 13.55 -8.17
C LEU A 849 2.57 12.52 -8.83
N ALA A 850 2.84 11.23 -8.69
CA ALA A 850 1.99 10.15 -9.19
C ALA A 850 0.58 10.19 -8.58
N PHE A 851 0.48 10.47 -7.27
CA PHE A 851 -0.80 10.66 -6.59
C PHE A 851 -1.53 11.94 -7.05
N LEU A 852 -0.84 13.08 -7.19
CA LEU A 852 -1.49 14.30 -7.71
C LEU A 852 -2.09 14.07 -9.09
N VAL A 853 -1.37 13.38 -9.98
CA VAL A 853 -1.85 13.13 -11.34
C VAL A 853 -2.97 12.09 -11.36
N SER A 854 -2.77 10.90 -10.80
CA SER A 854 -3.74 9.78 -10.89
C SER A 854 -5.07 10.03 -10.16
N GLN A 855 -5.09 10.93 -9.18
CA GLN A 855 -6.27 11.23 -8.37
C GLN A 855 -7.02 12.50 -8.79
N TYR A 856 -6.33 13.47 -9.43
CA TYR A 856 -6.88 14.81 -9.64
C TYR A 856 -6.63 15.42 -11.03
N LEU A 857 -5.49 15.17 -11.69
CA LEU A 857 -5.20 15.77 -13.00
C LEU A 857 -5.64 14.87 -14.16
N HIS A 858 -5.37 13.56 -14.08
CA HIS A 858 -5.66 12.55 -15.11
C HIS A 858 -5.00 12.83 -16.48
N GLN A 859 -3.96 13.67 -16.48
CA GLN A 859 -3.17 14.14 -17.63
C GLN A 859 -1.78 14.55 -17.15
N GLN A 860 -0.80 14.65 -18.06
CA GLN A 860 0.54 15.13 -17.75
C GLN A 860 0.54 16.64 -17.42
N PRO A 861 1.26 17.09 -16.38
CA PRO A 861 1.46 18.52 -16.12
C PRO A 861 2.36 19.22 -17.14
N HIS A 862 2.28 20.54 -17.20
CA HIS A 862 3.01 21.39 -18.14
C HIS A 862 4.53 21.37 -17.90
N GLN A 863 5.33 21.18 -18.96
CA GLN A 863 6.79 20.92 -18.88
C GLN A 863 7.61 22.01 -18.17
N MET A 864 7.19 23.28 -18.24
CA MET A 864 7.82 24.37 -17.46
C MET A 864 7.80 24.17 -15.93
N LEU A 865 7.02 23.22 -15.41
CA LEU A 865 6.97 22.87 -13.99
C LEU A 865 7.97 21.77 -13.59
N GLU A 866 8.59 21.06 -14.54
CA GLU A 866 9.45 19.88 -14.29
C GLU A 866 10.58 20.15 -13.26
N LYS A 867 11.15 21.37 -13.28
CA LYS A 867 12.25 21.81 -12.40
C LYS A 867 11.81 22.36 -11.03
N ARG A 868 10.53 22.23 -10.65
CA ARG A 868 9.96 22.78 -9.40
C ARG A 868 9.23 21.69 -8.58
N LEU A 869 9.10 21.90 -7.27
CA LEU A 869 8.33 21.01 -6.38
C LEU A 869 6.83 21.40 -6.32
N TYR A 870 6.22 21.65 -7.48
CA TYR A 870 4.85 22.18 -7.62
C TYR A 870 3.74 21.25 -7.08
N TYR A 871 4.04 19.95 -7.00
CA TYR A 871 3.13 18.86 -6.60
C TYR A 871 3.02 18.65 -5.08
N LEU A 872 3.68 19.47 -4.26
CA LEU A 872 3.62 19.42 -2.80
C LEU A 872 2.30 19.94 -2.20
#